data_AF-A0A661DDL7-F1
#
_entry.id   AF-A0A661DDL7-F1
#
_cell.length_a   1.000
_cell.length_b   1.000
_cell.length_c   1.000
_cell.angle_alpha   90.00
_cell.angle_beta   90.00
_cell.angle_gamma   90.00
#
_symmetry.space_group_name_H-M   'P 1'
#
loop_
_entity.id
_entity.type
_entity.pdbx_description
1 polymer ?
#
loop_
_entity_poly.entity_id
_entity_poly.type
_entity_poly.pdbx_seq_one_letter_code
_entity_poly.pdbx_strand_id
1 'polypeptide(L)'
;MDLTKSLGLHTSNNTLEAEEEKKRLHLYINLKLHSSGLPACKTEDCDNDFFSIADDLLESYREKSRLLSQYLCPADQRIQNFLDDYLQDSGSDNHPLLPSRTLVLDRHGVARELSLPADGDYFESEFVKSFRISQGVLHNTSRDRRTTAGSFHISEGGLPIPGDKKAVPKIAYANLLHEALNPPEELMNLPFTSKQEDQAHSFASLLLRPVVCPEIPGIEEEKTMEIRFFAPGTLTSNLDFVESIFGNAGNPSLSENDAGLDIQHWVGHTGCVILAPHLVRMKKKDLGLPHIDDATERQKHDEMCWENKDDLYNNGQPFKITARDKRGVIVTILADNYFGYCKKEVKTQLSYSTNLFGLAEEEHAGGALAFPRHNHGEEFGKDIRTKNTDYKFSEVIEKYGDIMDLQEEGYAIDKNFPEIIYVPETSLKMDLNDQEVTWLHNGKQQMIKLKPGKIYMHPSGYRIAMEKHPKAPSWRIVGTDAEGTFCHKPSTVSGGGKSEISKAIDDAVIYGPLFVNKLDSAMEKMDEILNYDYSHRYVDEFAPDYSGTPPRSPLSMERSLGSMIKMFTPSEEKFTSEYNSWLETIPESIKALAFVIKRFYRPSWGNNWKKHFTVDMVDGVQGHELKFQNRQLIMSYLRVGFDQDGAWRIYKMRQDYVVAEKLQMEDDITASVVVPAKKLINMPAKNKHECVKLVKNCEYRLFQRPDDAIIKGFDKQTELEMAMPGNFVANFQPLAPEDLKELTEDQVEFDKYT
;
A
#
# COMPACT_ATOMS: atom_id res chain seq x y z
N MET A 1 -8.52 18.05 -2.87
CA MET A 1 -7.26 17.82 -3.58
C MET A 1 -7.58 17.52 -5.04
N ASP A 2 -6.94 18.20 -5.99
CA ASP A 2 -7.02 17.85 -7.43
C ASP A 2 -6.10 16.65 -7.67
N LEU A 3 -6.68 15.45 -7.79
CA LEU A 3 -5.91 14.19 -7.87
C LEU A 3 -4.98 14.15 -9.10
N THR A 4 -5.35 14.81 -10.18
CA THR A 4 -4.53 14.87 -11.38
C THR A 4 -3.33 15.78 -11.15
N LYS A 5 -3.55 17.01 -10.68
CA LYS A 5 -2.44 17.94 -10.42
C LYS A 5 -1.54 17.52 -9.25
N SER A 6 -2.08 16.87 -8.22
CA SER A 6 -1.33 16.48 -7.03
C SER A 6 -0.67 15.11 -7.15
N LEU A 7 -1.29 14.15 -7.84
CA LEU A 7 -0.84 12.74 -7.83
C LEU A 7 -0.66 12.13 -9.22
N GLY A 8 -1.07 12.82 -10.29
CA GLY A 8 -1.06 12.27 -11.66
C GLY A 8 -1.99 11.08 -11.84
N LEU A 9 -3.08 11.03 -11.06
CA LEU A 9 -4.10 9.99 -11.20
C LEU A 9 -5.17 10.49 -12.18
N HIS A 10 -5.23 9.84 -13.34
CA HIS A 10 -6.23 10.08 -14.38
C HIS A 10 -7.35 9.05 -14.27
N THR A 11 -8.56 9.44 -14.64
CA THR A 11 -9.72 8.54 -14.67
C THR A 11 -9.77 7.65 -15.92
N SER A 12 -8.87 7.87 -16.89
CA SER A 12 -8.79 7.17 -18.18
C SER A 12 -7.38 6.61 -18.42
N ASN A 13 -7.29 5.33 -18.79
CA ASN A 13 -6.04 4.66 -19.17
C ASN A 13 -5.73 4.80 -20.68
N ASN A 14 -5.97 5.98 -21.25
CA ASN A 14 -5.80 6.20 -22.69
C ASN A 14 -4.37 6.66 -23.02
N THR A 15 -3.64 5.86 -23.82
CA THR A 15 -2.24 6.15 -24.21
C THR A 15 -2.10 7.43 -25.03
N LEU A 16 -3.09 7.79 -25.85
CA LEU A 16 -3.06 9.03 -26.62
C LEU A 16 -3.14 10.28 -25.72
N GLU A 17 -3.89 10.18 -24.61
CA GLU A 17 -3.99 11.27 -23.63
C GLU A 17 -2.66 11.48 -22.89
N ALA A 18 -1.90 10.40 -22.63
CA ALA A 18 -0.60 10.47 -21.97
C ALA A 18 0.46 11.18 -22.84
N GLU A 19 0.47 10.94 -24.16
CA GLU A 19 1.37 11.63 -25.08
C GLU A 19 1.05 13.13 -25.19
N GLU A 20 -0.25 13.48 -25.29
CA GLU A 20 -0.68 14.88 -25.30
C GLU A 20 -0.32 15.58 -23.98
N GLU A 21 -0.49 14.90 -22.85
CA GLU A 21 -0.11 15.45 -21.54
C GLU A 21 1.40 15.68 -21.44
N LYS A 22 2.23 14.74 -21.92
CA LYS A 22 3.68 14.92 -21.97
C LYS A 22 4.05 16.17 -22.77
N LYS A 23 3.46 16.39 -23.95
CA LYS A 23 3.68 17.61 -24.76
C LYS A 23 3.27 18.87 -24.00
N ARG A 24 2.14 18.84 -23.30
CA ARG A 24 1.68 19.97 -22.45
C ARG A 24 2.65 20.24 -21.29
N LEU A 25 3.19 19.21 -20.66
CA LEU A 25 4.19 19.34 -19.59
C LEU A 25 5.50 19.92 -20.12
N HIS A 26 5.96 19.50 -21.31
CA HIS A 26 7.16 20.05 -21.95
C HIS A 26 7.00 21.54 -22.26
N LEU A 27 5.86 21.95 -22.85
CA LEU A 27 5.55 23.35 -23.09
C LEU A 27 5.55 24.14 -21.77
N TYR A 28 4.95 23.59 -20.72
CA TYR A 28 4.90 24.20 -19.40
C TYR A 28 6.29 24.35 -18.76
N ILE A 29 7.15 23.33 -18.88
CA ILE A 29 8.54 23.38 -18.41
C ILE A 29 9.29 24.50 -19.13
N ASN A 30 9.18 24.58 -20.46
CA ASN A 30 9.84 25.63 -21.23
C ASN A 30 9.37 27.04 -20.85
N LEU A 31 8.08 27.24 -20.58
CA LEU A 31 7.55 28.49 -20.04
C LEU A 31 8.15 28.84 -18.67
N LYS A 32 8.30 27.85 -17.78
CA LYS A 32 8.94 28.06 -16.47
C LYS A 32 10.42 28.39 -16.60
N LEU A 33 11.15 27.71 -17.49
CA LEU A 33 12.56 28.02 -17.75
C LEU A 33 12.70 29.45 -18.27
N HIS A 34 11.92 29.82 -19.29
CA HIS A 34 11.97 31.16 -19.89
C HIS A 34 11.60 32.27 -18.89
N SER A 35 10.50 32.11 -18.15
CA SER A 35 10.07 33.08 -17.11
C SER A 35 11.07 33.20 -15.95
N SER A 36 11.82 32.14 -15.66
CA SER A 36 12.92 32.14 -14.68
C SER A 36 14.22 32.70 -15.24
N GLY A 37 14.28 32.94 -16.56
CA GLY A 37 15.46 33.43 -17.25
C GLY A 37 16.53 32.38 -17.49
N LEU A 38 16.14 31.11 -17.49
CA LEU A 38 16.96 29.95 -17.81
C LEU A 38 16.76 29.58 -19.30
N PRO A 39 17.75 28.95 -19.95
CA PRO A 39 17.59 28.51 -21.33
C PRO A 39 16.50 27.46 -21.44
N ALA A 40 15.52 27.70 -22.30
CA ALA A 40 14.47 26.74 -22.64
C ALA A 40 14.99 25.69 -23.64
N CYS A 41 14.31 24.56 -23.75
CA CYS A 41 14.66 23.52 -24.70
C CYS A 41 14.24 23.90 -26.12
N LYS A 42 15.15 23.68 -27.09
CA LYS A 42 14.92 23.94 -28.52
C LYS A 42 14.42 22.67 -29.24
N THR A 43 13.21 22.22 -28.94
CA THR A 43 12.58 21.09 -29.67
C THR A 43 11.72 21.57 -30.84
N GLU A 44 11.57 20.75 -31.88
CA GLU A 44 10.75 21.06 -33.07
C GLU A 44 9.26 21.30 -32.74
N ASP A 45 8.76 20.68 -31.66
CA ASP A 45 7.38 20.80 -31.15
C ASP A 45 7.18 22.05 -30.24
N CYS A 46 8.24 22.78 -29.89
CA CYS A 46 8.08 24.09 -29.27
C CYS A 46 7.80 25.10 -30.38
N ASP A 47 6.51 25.33 -30.66
CA ASP A 47 6.05 26.40 -31.56
C ASP A 47 6.79 27.70 -31.22
N ASN A 48 7.83 28.04 -32.00
CA ASN A 48 8.56 29.30 -31.92
C ASN A 48 7.59 30.50 -32.03
N ASP A 49 6.43 30.29 -32.66
CA ASP A 49 5.35 31.26 -32.76
C ASP A 49 4.68 31.54 -31.41
N PHE A 50 4.47 30.56 -30.53
CA PHE A 50 3.84 30.80 -29.22
C PHE A 50 4.77 31.56 -28.27
N PHE A 51 6.04 31.16 -28.19
CA PHE A 51 7.02 31.84 -27.36
C PHE A 51 7.30 33.25 -27.87
N SER A 52 7.48 33.45 -29.18
CA SER A 52 7.66 34.80 -29.73
C SER A 52 6.48 35.76 -29.46
N ILE A 53 5.25 35.25 -29.36
CA ILE A 53 4.08 36.04 -28.96
C ILE A 53 4.07 36.33 -27.44
N ALA A 54 4.57 35.40 -26.63
CA ALA A 54 4.60 35.51 -25.17
C ALA A 54 5.87 36.19 -24.62
N ASP A 55 6.90 36.40 -25.45
CA ASP A 55 8.22 36.87 -25.02
C ASP A 55 8.16 38.20 -24.28
N ASP A 56 7.50 39.23 -24.83
CA ASP A 56 7.36 40.53 -24.15
C ASP A 56 6.68 40.41 -22.77
N LEU A 57 5.72 39.50 -22.63
CA LEU A 57 5.03 39.23 -21.37
C LEU A 57 5.95 38.53 -20.37
N LEU A 58 6.69 37.52 -20.81
CA LEU A 58 7.62 36.74 -19.99
C LEU A 58 8.82 37.60 -19.57
N GLU A 59 9.36 38.45 -20.46
CA GLU A 59 10.40 39.42 -20.15
C GLU A 59 9.91 40.47 -19.14
N SER A 60 8.71 41.02 -19.34
CA SER A 60 8.10 41.94 -18.37
C SER A 60 7.92 41.28 -17.00
N TYR A 61 7.48 40.03 -16.96
CA TYR A 61 7.37 39.24 -15.74
C TYR A 61 8.73 39.03 -15.07
N ARG A 62 9.78 38.75 -15.87
CA ARG A 62 11.14 38.58 -15.39
C ARG A 62 11.70 39.86 -14.76
N GLU A 63 11.52 41.02 -15.40
CA GLU A 63 11.96 42.31 -14.84
C GLU A 63 11.22 42.65 -13.54
N LYS A 64 9.92 42.36 -13.45
CA LYS A 64 9.16 42.51 -12.21
C LYS A 64 9.64 41.55 -11.13
N SER A 65 9.91 40.29 -11.49
CA SER A 65 10.43 39.28 -10.56
C SER A 65 11.82 39.63 -10.03
N ARG A 66 12.65 40.35 -10.80
CA ARG A 66 13.93 40.87 -10.32
C ARG A 66 13.78 41.85 -9.15
N LEU A 67 12.70 42.64 -9.11
CA LEU A 67 12.41 43.54 -7.99
C LEU A 67 12.08 42.78 -6.69
N LEU A 68 11.65 41.52 -6.81
CA LEU A 68 11.31 40.62 -5.71
C LEU A 68 12.41 39.59 -5.45
N SER A 69 13.66 39.83 -5.86
CA SER A 69 14.73 38.83 -5.81
C SER A 69 15.09 38.33 -4.40
N GLN A 70 14.70 39.05 -3.36
CA GLN A 70 14.90 38.68 -1.96
C GLN A 70 13.64 38.09 -1.31
N TYR A 71 12.52 38.04 -2.02
CA TYR A 71 11.28 37.50 -1.48
C TYR A 71 11.37 35.98 -1.38
N LEU A 72 11.09 35.46 -0.19
CA LEU A 72 10.87 34.05 0.06
C LEU A 72 9.37 33.79 0.17
N CYS A 73 8.89 32.66 -0.34
CA CYS A 73 7.52 32.24 -0.09
C CYS A 73 7.29 32.07 1.43
N PRO A 74 6.05 32.12 1.93
CA PRO A 74 5.78 32.08 3.37
C PRO A 74 6.42 30.88 4.10
N ALA A 75 6.42 29.70 3.48
CA ALA A 75 7.06 28.51 4.02
C ALA A 75 8.59 28.69 4.14
N ASP A 76 9.24 29.17 3.08
CA ASP A 76 10.69 29.42 3.04
C ASP A 76 11.08 30.53 4.02
N GLN A 77 10.22 31.54 4.21
CA GLN A 77 10.45 32.61 5.19
C GLN A 77 10.40 32.07 6.63
N ARG A 78 9.47 31.17 6.96
CA ARG A 78 9.42 30.50 8.27
C ARG A 78 10.71 29.71 8.54
N ILE A 79 11.22 29.03 7.51
CA ILE A 79 12.48 28.27 7.59
C ILE A 79 13.67 29.22 7.78
N GLN A 80 13.77 30.29 6.98
CA GLN A 80 14.88 31.24 7.06
C GLN A 80 14.91 31.94 8.42
N ASN A 81 13.76 32.40 8.93
CA ASN A 81 13.68 33.01 10.26
C ASN A 81 14.18 32.06 11.35
N PHE A 82 13.84 30.77 11.26
CA PHE A 82 14.35 29.77 12.19
C PHE A 82 15.87 29.63 12.07
N LEU A 83 16.41 29.52 10.85
CA LEU A 83 17.84 29.35 10.60
C LEU A 83 18.65 30.55 11.09
N ASP A 84 18.21 31.77 10.81
CA ASP A 84 18.87 33.01 11.22
C ASP A 84 19.00 33.08 12.75
N ASP A 85 17.89 32.85 13.47
CA ASP A 85 17.89 32.80 14.93
C ASP A 85 18.68 31.59 15.47
N TYR A 86 18.52 30.40 14.86
CA TYR A 86 19.18 29.17 15.32
C TYR A 86 20.69 29.26 15.14
N LEU A 87 21.21 29.99 14.16
CA LEU A 87 22.65 30.02 13.86
C LEU A 87 23.36 31.31 14.30
N GLN A 88 22.66 32.26 14.91
CA GLN A 88 23.21 33.56 15.34
C GLN A 88 24.46 33.44 16.23
N ASP A 89 24.51 32.45 17.11
CA ASP A 89 25.58 32.13 18.06
C ASP A 89 26.44 30.94 17.60
N SER A 90 26.36 30.55 16.32
CA SER A 90 27.14 29.41 15.78
C SER A 90 28.65 29.65 15.79
N GLY A 91 29.09 30.92 15.77
CA GLY A 91 30.50 31.29 15.60
C GLY A 91 31.04 31.06 14.17
N SER A 92 30.16 30.75 13.21
CA SER A 92 30.51 30.73 11.79
C SER A 92 30.44 32.14 11.19
N ASP A 93 31.35 32.46 10.27
CA ASP A 93 31.28 33.65 9.43
C ASP A 93 30.25 33.50 8.29
N ASN A 94 29.73 32.29 8.08
CA ASN A 94 28.74 32.01 7.05
C ASN A 94 27.33 32.31 7.55
N HIS A 95 26.55 32.98 6.70
CA HIS A 95 25.12 33.23 6.89
C HIS A 95 24.35 32.56 5.74
N PRO A 96 23.99 31.26 5.87
CA PRO A 96 23.32 30.53 4.80
C PRO A 96 21.93 31.11 4.50
N LEU A 97 21.66 31.41 3.23
CA LEU A 97 20.37 31.90 2.75
C LEU A 97 19.74 30.88 1.81
N LEU A 98 18.49 30.52 2.05
CA LEU A 98 17.73 29.67 1.14
C LEU A 98 17.65 30.30 -0.26
N PRO A 99 17.69 29.48 -1.32
CA PRO A 99 17.64 29.98 -2.69
C PRO A 99 16.27 30.61 -2.96
N SER A 100 16.25 31.93 -3.17
CA SER A 100 15.01 32.66 -3.52
C SER A 100 14.57 32.40 -4.97
N ARG A 101 15.47 31.91 -5.82
CA ARG A 101 15.21 31.56 -7.22
C ARG A 101 15.40 30.06 -7.42
N THR A 102 14.30 29.34 -7.35
CA THR A 102 14.24 27.91 -7.67
C THR A 102 13.22 27.66 -8.76
N LEU A 103 13.42 26.60 -9.54
CA LEU A 103 12.40 26.05 -10.41
C LEU A 103 11.34 25.34 -9.55
N VAL A 104 10.30 26.07 -9.19
CA VAL A 104 9.19 25.54 -8.37
C VAL A 104 8.39 24.50 -9.16
N LEU A 105 8.27 23.30 -8.61
CA LEU A 105 7.50 22.18 -9.13
C LEU A 105 6.10 22.21 -8.52
N ASP A 106 5.17 22.86 -9.20
CA ASP A 106 3.80 23.15 -8.73
C ASP A 106 2.74 22.25 -9.37
N ARG A 107 3.16 21.23 -10.12
CA ARG A 107 2.29 20.27 -10.78
C ARG A 107 2.97 18.91 -10.93
N HIS A 108 2.20 17.85 -10.65
CA HIS A 108 2.61 16.46 -10.88
C HIS A 108 3.08 16.24 -12.32
N GLY A 109 4.15 15.47 -12.46
CA GLY A 109 4.75 15.09 -13.75
C GLY A 109 5.84 16.05 -14.23
N VAL A 110 5.87 17.29 -13.74
CA VAL A 110 6.94 18.25 -14.10
C VAL A 110 8.30 17.76 -13.62
N ALA A 111 8.39 17.26 -12.38
CA ALA A 111 9.62 16.70 -11.83
C ALA A 111 10.13 15.51 -12.66
N ARG A 112 9.20 14.64 -13.09
CA ARG A 112 9.48 13.46 -13.89
C ARG A 112 10.06 13.84 -15.25
N GLU A 113 9.40 14.73 -15.97
CA GLU A 113 9.90 15.16 -17.28
C GLU A 113 11.19 15.97 -17.17
N LEU A 114 11.43 16.71 -16.08
CA LEU A 114 12.71 17.38 -15.83
C LEU A 114 13.89 16.43 -15.60
N SER A 115 13.62 15.19 -15.18
CA SER A 115 14.65 14.21 -14.77
C SER A 115 15.36 13.51 -15.94
N LEU A 116 14.92 13.77 -17.17
CA LEU A 116 15.43 13.22 -18.43
C LEU A 116 15.52 14.32 -19.49
N PRO A 117 16.33 14.18 -20.55
CA PRO A 117 16.40 15.16 -21.63
C PRO A 117 15.07 15.24 -22.38
N ALA A 118 14.70 16.45 -22.84
CA ALA A 118 13.43 16.65 -23.56
C ALA A 118 13.29 15.75 -24.80
N ASP A 119 14.40 15.56 -25.53
CA ASP A 119 14.56 14.76 -26.74
C ASP A 119 15.40 13.49 -26.49
N GLY A 120 15.26 12.86 -25.33
CA GLY A 120 16.03 11.67 -25.00
C GLY A 120 15.46 10.77 -23.92
N ASP A 121 15.88 9.51 -24.00
CA ASP A 121 15.49 8.47 -23.05
C ASP A 121 16.60 8.09 -22.08
N TYR A 122 17.73 8.82 -22.09
CA TYR A 122 18.88 8.54 -21.24
C TYR A 122 19.54 9.82 -20.72
N PHE A 123 19.87 9.83 -19.44
CA PHE A 123 20.72 10.83 -18.79
C PHE A 123 21.68 10.16 -17.80
N GLU A 124 22.89 10.69 -17.70
CA GLU A 124 23.92 10.21 -16.78
C GLU A 124 24.68 11.36 -16.15
N SER A 125 24.95 11.21 -14.86
CA SER A 125 25.85 12.05 -14.07
C SER A 125 26.63 11.18 -13.09
N GLU A 126 27.53 11.78 -12.29
CA GLU A 126 28.20 11.08 -11.19
C GLU A 126 27.19 10.47 -10.19
N PHE A 127 26.01 11.08 -10.03
CA PHE A 127 25.07 10.74 -8.96
C PHE A 127 23.93 9.82 -9.41
N VAL A 128 23.54 9.87 -10.68
CA VAL A 128 22.36 9.14 -11.18
C VAL A 128 22.47 8.81 -12.66
N LYS A 129 21.97 7.61 -13.01
CA LYS A 129 21.64 7.19 -14.37
C LYS A 129 20.12 7.08 -14.49
N SER A 130 19.53 7.82 -15.40
CA SER A 130 18.08 7.88 -15.62
C SER A 130 17.75 7.35 -17.00
N PHE A 131 16.68 6.56 -17.09
CA PHE A 131 16.19 5.97 -18.32
C PHE A 131 14.68 6.19 -18.44
N ARG A 132 14.22 6.53 -19.65
CA ARG A 132 12.81 6.36 -20.01
C ARG A 132 12.60 4.92 -20.43
N ILE A 133 11.61 4.26 -19.85
CA ILE A 133 11.26 2.86 -20.16
C ILE A 133 9.78 2.77 -20.52
N SER A 134 9.36 1.69 -21.17
CA SER A 134 7.95 1.48 -21.54
C SER A 134 6.99 1.53 -20.34
N GLN A 135 7.49 1.14 -19.16
CA GLN A 135 6.74 1.09 -17.92
C GLN A 135 6.71 2.43 -17.19
N GLY A 136 7.46 3.46 -17.63
CA GLY A 136 7.61 4.74 -16.93
C GLY A 136 9.05 5.25 -16.92
N VAL A 137 9.62 5.43 -15.73
CA VAL A 137 11.01 5.91 -15.54
C VAL A 137 11.81 4.97 -14.65
N LEU A 138 13.09 4.80 -14.98
CA LEU A 138 14.06 4.03 -14.21
C LEU A 138 15.21 4.94 -13.79
N HIS A 139 15.51 4.98 -12.49
CA HIS A 139 16.63 5.75 -11.94
C HIS A 139 17.54 4.87 -11.09
N ASN A 140 18.80 4.78 -11.48
CA ASN A 140 19.84 4.08 -10.73
C ASN A 140 20.81 5.12 -10.15
N THR A 141 20.79 5.28 -8.83
CA THR A 141 21.67 6.20 -8.11
C THR A 141 23.06 5.60 -7.91
N SER A 142 24.07 6.43 -7.65
CA SER A 142 25.46 5.97 -7.42
C SER A 142 25.59 4.97 -6.27
N ARG A 143 24.68 5.03 -5.30
CA ARG A 143 24.49 4.04 -4.24
C ARG A 143 23.11 3.41 -4.39
N ASP A 144 23.04 2.09 -4.27
CA ASP A 144 21.82 1.30 -4.48
C ASP A 144 21.00 1.06 -3.20
N ARG A 145 21.55 1.40 -2.03
CA ARG A 145 20.93 1.14 -0.74
C ARG A 145 21.26 2.17 0.33
N ARG A 146 20.42 2.22 1.35
CA ARG A 146 20.57 3.07 2.52
C ARG A 146 21.53 2.47 3.55
N THR A 147 22.43 3.28 4.09
CA THR A 147 23.24 2.99 5.29
C THR A 147 22.58 3.60 6.52
N THR A 148 22.53 2.86 7.63
CA THR A 148 21.97 3.34 8.91
C THR A 148 23.05 3.63 9.95
N ALA A 149 24.07 2.78 10.05
CA ALA A 149 25.16 2.95 11.02
C ALA A 149 25.90 4.27 10.82
N GLY A 150 25.95 5.10 11.87
CA GLY A 150 26.69 6.37 11.86
C GLY A 150 26.15 7.44 10.90
N SER A 151 24.95 7.27 10.34
CA SER A 151 24.42 8.14 9.27
C SER A 151 23.54 9.29 9.75
N PHE A 152 23.08 9.29 11.01
CA PHE A 152 22.13 10.28 11.53
C PHE A 152 22.81 11.19 12.55
N HIS A 153 23.03 12.43 12.12
CA HIS A 153 23.64 13.50 12.90
C HIS A 153 22.60 14.55 13.29
N ILE A 154 22.85 15.23 14.41
CA ILE A 154 21.95 16.26 14.93
C ILE A 154 22.78 17.46 15.38
N SER A 155 22.39 18.65 14.94
CA SER A 155 23.02 19.89 15.37
C SER A 155 22.66 20.22 16.82
N GLU A 156 23.65 20.67 17.59
CA GLU A 156 23.51 21.22 18.94
C GLU A 156 22.70 22.54 18.94
N GLY A 157 22.27 22.99 20.13
CA GLY A 157 21.54 24.25 20.33
C GLY A 157 20.01 24.15 20.24
N GLY A 158 19.47 22.98 19.90
CA GLY A 158 18.03 22.73 19.82
C GLY A 158 17.50 21.81 20.93
N LEU A 159 16.54 20.96 20.57
CA LEU A 159 16.05 19.90 21.47
C LEU A 159 17.17 18.89 21.82
N PRO A 160 17.08 18.22 22.99
CA PRO A 160 18.08 17.24 23.43
C PRO A 160 18.43 16.22 22.34
N ILE A 161 19.73 15.92 22.21
CA ILE A 161 20.24 14.97 21.23
C ILE A 161 20.18 13.56 21.84
N PRO A 162 19.49 12.59 21.21
CA PRO A 162 19.48 11.20 21.67
C PRO A 162 20.89 10.60 21.71
N GLY A 163 21.14 9.73 22.69
CA GLY A 163 22.47 9.16 22.93
C GLY A 163 23.01 8.29 21.79
N ASP A 164 22.13 7.80 20.91
CA ASP A 164 22.49 6.97 19.75
C ASP A 164 22.76 7.79 18.47
N LYS A 165 22.72 9.12 18.53
CA LYS A 165 22.97 10.03 17.40
C LYS A 165 24.29 10.78 17.57
N LYS A 166 24.93 11.15 16.46
CA LYS A 166 26.13 11.99 16.48
C LYS A 166 25.74 13.46 16.75
N ALA A 167 26.31 14.07 17.79
CA ALA A 167 26.10 15.46 18.16
C ALA A 167 27.07 16.37 17.40
N VAL A 168 26.54 17.33 16.64
CA VAL A 168 27.34 18.19 15.75
C VAL A 168 27.32 19.63 16.24
N PRO A 169 28.48 20.26 16.47
CA PRO A 169 28.57 21.67 16.82
C PRO A 169 27.87 22.57 15.78
N LYS A 170 27.27 23.67 16.25
CA LYS A 170 26.52 24.60 15.39
C LYS A 170 27.36 25.20 14.26
N ILE A 171 28.64 25.49 14.51
CA ILE A 171 29.58 25.98 13.50
C ILE A 171 29.67 25.01 12.30
N ALA A 172 29.78 23.71 12.57
CA ALA A 172 29.88 22.68 11.53
C ALA A 172 28.57 22.52 10.77
N TYR A 173 27.41 22.61 11.45
CA TYR A 173 26.12 22.62 10.76
C TYR A 173 25.95 23.86 9.87
N ALA A 174 26.31 25.06 10.36
CA ALA A 174 26.24 26.30 9.59
C ALA A 174 27.09 26.23 8.31
N ASN A 175 28.32 25.72 8.44
CA ASN A 175 29.23 25.53 7.30
C ASN A 175 28.73 24.45 6.33
N LEU A 176 28.20 23.33 6.82
CA LEU A 176 27.58 22.32 5.96
C LEU A 176 26.36 22.87 5.23
N LEU A 177 25.53 23.67 5.89
CA LEU A 177 24.36 24.30 5.27
C LEU A 177 24.76 25.32 4.21
N HIS A 178 25.80 26.12 4.47
CA HIS A 178 26.35 27.03 3.48
C HIS A 178 26.75 26.28 2.20
N GLU A 179 27.53 25.20 2.34
CA GLU A 179 27.97 24.39 1.19
C GLU A 179 26.81 23.63 0.53
N ALA A 180 25.80 23.22 1.29
CA ALA A 180 24.61 22.56 0.75
C ALA A 180 23.83 23.47 -0.20
N LEU A 181 23.81 24.78 0.09
CA LEU A 181 23.12 25.80 -0.68
C LEU A 181 23.98 26.38 -1.82
N ASN A 182 25.26 26.01 -1.89
CA ASN A 182 26.19 26.40 -2.95
C ASN A 182 26.80 25.15 -3.64
N PRO A 183 25.98 24.28 -4.26
CA PRO A 183 26.48 23.10 -4.95
C PRO A 183 27.31 23.46 -6.20
N PRO A 184 28.19 22.55 -6.65
CA PRO A 184 28.90 22.71 -7.92
C PRO A 184 27.93 22.85 -9.11
N GLU A 185 28.34 23.61 -10.13
CA GLU A 185 27.51 23.91 -11.31
C GLU A 185 27.04 22.64 -12.05
N GLU A 186 27.89 21.60 -12.12
CA GLU A 186 27.55 20.29 -12.70
C GLU A 186 26.37 19.60 -11.99
N LEU A 187 26.25 19.79 -10.66
CA LEU A 187 25.16 19.23 -9.87
C LEU A 187 23.86 20.05 -10.04
N MET A 188 23.97 21.28 -10.51
CA MET A 188 22.84 22.17 -10.77
C MET A 188 22.22 21.99 -12.16
N ASN A 189 22.88 21.25 -13.06
CA ASN A 189 22.41 21.04 -14.43
C ASN A 189 21.04 20.34 -14.47
N LEU A 190 20.09 20.88 -15.22
CA LEU A 190 18.78 20.25 -15.43
C LEU A 190 18.88 19.21 -16.55
N PRO A 191 18.58 17.92 -16.28
CA PRO A 191 18.62 16.85 -17.29
C PRO A 191 17.82 17.20 -18.55
N PHE A 192 16.68 17.88 -18.39
CA PHE A 192 15.82 18.35 -19.49
C PHE A 192 16.55 19.08 -20.61
N THR A 193 17.57 19.88 -20.26
CA THR A 193 18.36 20.68 -21.20
C THR A 193 19.78 20.13 -21.40
N SER A 194 20.07 18.91 -20.96
CA SER A 194 21.45 18.41 -20.92
C SER A 194 22.04 18.07 -22.30
N LYS A 195 21.22 18.02 -23.35
CA LYS A 195 21.65 17.69 -24.73
C LYS A 195 21.91 18.92 -25.62
N GLN A 196 21.58 20.12 -25.15
CA GLN A 196 21.85 21.37 -25.87
C GLN A 196 23.15 22.03 -25.39
N GLU A 197 23.68 22.94 -26.20
CA GLU A 197 24.89 23.71 -25.88
C GLU A 197 24.68 24.66 -24.69
N ASP A 198 23.51 25.31 -24.62
CA ASP A 198 23.15 26.25 -23.56
C ASP A 198 22.26 25.56 -22.53
N GLN A 199 22.85 25.11 -21.42
CA GLN A 199 22.19 24.25 -20.43
C GLN A 199 21.63 25.06 -19.26
N ALA A 200 20.48 24.66 -18.74
CA ALA A 200 19.86 25.32 -17.60
C ALA A 200 20.43 24.76 -16.29
N HIS A 201 20.94 25.66 -15.43
CA HIS A 201 21.45 25.31 -14.10
C HIS A 201 20.58 25.96 -13.03
N SER A 202 19.92 25.15 -12.19
CA SER A 202 19.04 25.68 -11.15
C SER A 202 18.78 24.66 -10.04
N PHE A 203 18.39 25.17 -8.87
CA PHE A 203 17.72 24.37 -7.86
C PHE A 203 16.28 24.15 -8.30
N ALA A 204 15.76 22.94 -8.13
CA ALA A 204 14.33 22.68 -8.15
C ALA A 204 13.79 22.64 -6.72
N SER A 205 12.52 23.03 -6.54
CA SER A 205 11.87 22.96 -5.22
C SER A 205 10.43 22.47 -5.28
N LEU A 206 10.00 21.78 -4.21
CA LEU A 206 8.68 21.16 -4.09
C LEU A 206 8.05 21.49 -2.73
N LEU A 207 6.74 21.72 -2.71
CA LEU A 207 5.96 21.82 -1.48
C LEU A 207 5.18 20.51 -1.28
N LEU A 208 5.29 19.93 -0.09
CA LEU A 208 4.52 18.77 0.35
C LEU A 208 3.63 19.16 1.54
N ARG A 209 2.48 18.49 1.67
CA ARG A 209 1.54 18.63 2.80
C ARG A 209 1.20 17.28 3.45
N PRO A 210 2.19 16.53 3.98
CA PRO A 210 1.94 15.18 4.47
C PRO A 210 1.11 15.21 5.77
N VAL A 211 0.27 14.18 5.94
CA VAL A 211 -0.66 14.04 7.07
C VAL A 211 0.08 13.76 8.37
N VAL A 212 -0.26 14.53 9.41
CA VAL A 212 0.29 14.42 10.78
C VAL A 212 -0.75 13.84 11.73
N CYS A 213 -2.00 14.28 11.63
CA CYS A 213 -3.11 13.74 12.41
C CYS A 213 -4.25 13.36 11.46
N PRO A 214 -4.72 12.10 11.45
CA PRO A 214 -5.91 11.73 10.70
C PRO A 214 -7.13 12.56 11.13
N GLU A 215 -8.11 12.65 10.23
CA GLU A 215 -9.45 13.15 10.57
C GLU A 215 -10.02 12.38 11.77
N ILE A 216 -10.66 13.11 12.69
CA ILE A 216 -11.49 12.56 13.75
C ILE A 216 -12.95 12.87 13.40
N PRO A 217 -13.71 11.89 12.88
CA PRO A 217 -15.03 12.13 12.30
C PRO A 217 -15.97 12.92 13.23
N GLY A 218 -16.43 14.08 12.75
CA GLY A 218 -17.35 14.96 13.47
C GLY A 218 -16.72 15.79 14.60
N ILE A 219 -15.39 15.77 14.76
CA ILE A 219 -14.67 16.48 15.82
C ILE A 219 -13.60 17.40 15.26
N GLU A 220 -12.69 16.86 14.46
CA GLU A 220 -11.52 17.58 13.96
C GLU A 220 -11.16 17.10 12.56
N GLU A 221 -10.95 18.05 11.67
CA GLU A 221 -10.49 17.79 10.31
C GLU A 221 -9.06 17.21 10.31
N GLU A 222 -8.70 16.58 9.21
CA GLU A 222 -7.33 16.12 9.01
C GLU A 222 -6.31 17.26 9.12
N LYS A 223 -5.20 16.99 9.83
CA LYS A 223 -4.11 17.94 10.00
C LYS A 223 -2.84 17.47 9.31
N THR A 224 -2.15 18.40 8.68
CA THR A 224 -0.92 18.22 7.92
C THR A 224 0.17 19.15 8.45
N MET A 225 1.43 18.83 8.16
CA MET A 225 2.52 19.82 8.18
C MET A 225 2.83 20.26 6.76
N GLU A 226 3.66 21.29 6.59
CA GLU A 226 4.24 21.63 5.29
C GLU A 226 5.72 21.25 5.27
N ILE A 227 6.22 20.76 4.12
CA ILE A 227 7.64 20.47 3.92
C ILE A 227 8.10 21.10 2.61
N ARG A 228 9.20 21.84 2.67
CA ARG A 228 9.92 22.39 1.51
C ARG A 228 11.09 21.50 1.17
N PHE A 229 11.07 20.93 -0.03
CA PHE A 229 12.14 20.07 -0.55
C PHE A 229 12.95 20.85 -1.58
N PHE A 230 14.26 20.87 -1.42
CA PHE A 230 15.21 21.52 -2.34
C PHE A 230 16.19 20.49 -2.87
N ALA A 231 16.35 20.45 -4.19
CA ALA A 231 17.29 19.59 -4.86
C ALA A 231 18.00 20.34 -5.99
N PRO A 232 19.32 20.20 -6.14
CA PRO A 232 20.01 20.61 -7.36
C PRO A 232 19.39 19.96 -8.60
N GLY A 233 19.45 20.63 -9.76
CA GLY A 233 18.75 20.22 -10.99
C GLY A 233 18.98 18.77 -11.41
N THR A 234 20.20 18.25 -11.24
CA THR A 234 20.58 16.87 -11.59
C THR A 234 19.80 15.84 -10.77
N LEU A 235 19.25 16.23 -9.62
CA LEU A 235 18.54 15.37 -8.67
C LEU A 235 17.01 15.59 -8.69
N THR A 236 16.46 16.13 -9.78
CA THR A 236 15.01 16.31 -9.96
C THR A 236 14.21 14.99 -9.88
N SER A 237 14.83 13.84 -10.17
CA SER A 237 14.22 12.51 -9.96
C SER A 237 13.88 12.24 -8.49
N ASN A 238 14.64 12.80 -7.54
CA ASN A 238 14.32 12.70 -6.12
C ASN A 238 13.05 13.48 -5.77
N LEU A 239 12.77 14.59 -6.47
CA LEU A 239 11.55 15.36 -6.29
C LEU A 239 10.35 14.65 -6.91
N ASP A 240 10.48 14.03 -8.10
CA ASP A 240 9.44 13.13 -8.67
C ASP A 240 9.11 12.01 -7.68
N PHE A 241 10.14 11.41 -7.08
CA PHE A 241 9.96 10.34 -6.12
C PHE A 241 9.12 10.75 -4.90
N VAL A 242 9.46 11.85 -4.22
CA VAL A 242 8.69 12.28 -3.03
C VAL A 242 7.33 12.89 -3.40
N GLU A 243 7.24 13.57 -4.55
CA GLU A 243 5.97 14.04 -5.11
C GLU A 243 5.02 12.88 -5.37
N SER A 244 5.52 11.80 -5.96
CA SER A 244 4.73 10.62 -6.29
C SER A 244 4.22 9.87 -5.05
N ILE A 245 4.93 9.95 -3.91
CA ILE A 245 4.54 9.32 -2.65
C ILE A 245 3.62 10.21 -1.82
N PHE A 246 3.92 11.50 -1.69
CA PHE A 246 3.25 12.40 -0.72
C PHE A 246 2.34 13.46 -1.36
N GLY A 247 2.35 13.57 -2.68
CA GLY A 247 1.55 14.50 -3.46
C GLY A 247 2.15 15.90 -3.59
N ASN A 248 1.84 16.57 -4.70
CA ASN A 248 2.20 17.96 -4.95
C ASN A 248 1.21 18.92 -4.28
N ALA A 249 1.72 19.83 -3.44
CA ALA A 249 0.91 20.85 -2.74
C ALA A 249 0.87 22.22 -3.45
N GLY A 250 1.26 22.28 -4.72
CA GLY A 250 1.17 23.45 -5.58
C GLY A 250 2.31 24.44 -5.41
N ASN A 251 2.09 25.66 -5.93
CA ASN A 251 3.06 26.74 -5.87
C ASN A 251 3.02 27.40 -4.47
N PRO A 252 4.11 27.37 -3.70
CA PRO A 252 4.14 27.87 -2.32
C PRO A 252 4.06 29.41 -2.24
N SER A 253 4.22 30.12 -3.36
CA SER A 253 4.10 31.58 -3.41
C SER A 253 2.64 32.04 -3.48
N LEU A 254 1.70 31.14 -3.75
CA LEU A 254 0.27 31.45 -3.78
C LEU A 254 -0.32 31.35 -2.37
N SER A 255 -1.13 32.32 -1.99
CA SER A 255 -1.77 32.36 -0.66
C SER A 255 -2.65 31.15 -0.38
N GLU A 256 -3.25 30.54 -1.41
CA GLU A 256 -4.03 29.30 -1.29
C GLU A 256 -3.21 28.10 -0.79
N ASN A 257 -1.88 28.14 -0.98
CA ASN A 257 -0.96 27.08 -0.55
C ASN A 257 -0.13 27.50 0.67
N ASP A 258 -0.37 28.67 1.26
CA ASP A 258 0.27 29.07 2.51
C ASP A 258 -0.42 28.39 3.70
N ALA A 259 0.28 27.41 4.29
CA ALA A 259 -0.14 26.71 5.48
C ALA A 259 -0.56 27.64 6.63
N GLY A 260 0.09 28.81 6.75
CA GLY A 260 -0.18 29.79 7.80
C GLY A 260 -1.56 30.43 7.74
N LEU A 261 -2.20 30.39 6.57
CA LEU A 261 -3.57 30.88 6.38
C LEU A 261 -4.61 29.77 6.60
N ASP A 262 -4.20 28.50 6.54
CA ASP A 262 -5.03 27.31 6.76
C ASP A 262 -4.83 26.72 8.16
N ILE A 263 -5.31 27.47 9.17
CA ILE A 263 -5.26 27.05 10.58
C ILE A 263 -6.07 25.78 10.87
N GLN A 264 -7.02 25.44 9.99
CA GLN A 264 -7.90 24.29 10.16
C GLN A 264 -7.21 22.98 9.80
N HIS A 265 -6.33 22.95 8.79
CA HIS A 265 -5.67 21.70 8.37
C HIS A 265 -4.15 21.73 8.56
N TRP A 266 -3.57 22.77 9.17
CA TRP A 266 -2.15 22.82 9.53
C TRP A 266 -1.92 22.61 11.03
N VAL A 267 -0.85 21.89 11.38
CA VAL A 267 -0.42 21.69 12.78
C VAL A 267 0.51 22.81 13.31
N GLY A 268 0.88 23.78 12.48
CA GLY A 268 1.80 24.86 12.87
C GLY A 268 3.29 24.50 12.75
N HIS A 269 3.62 23.40 12.06
CA HIS A 269 5.01 22.94 11.89
C HIS A 269 5.46 23.00 10.42
N THR A 270 6.72 23.37 10.21
CA THR A 270 7.34 23.53 8.90
C THR A 270 8.62 22.69 8.81
N GLY A 271 8.73 21.93 7.74
CA GLY A 271 9.89 21.11 7.44
C GLY A 271 10.70 21.62 6.25
N CYS A 272 12.00 21.35 6.24
CA CYS A 272 12.89 21.64 5.12
C CYS A 272 13.83 20.46 4.87
N VAL A 273 13.99 20.04 3.62
CA VAL A 273 14.96 19.02 3.21
C VAL A 273 15.79 19.54 2.04
N ILE A 274 17.11 19.42 2.16
CA ILE A 274 18.07 19.87 1.14
C ILE A 274 18.94 18.68 0.71
N LEU A 275 18.94 18.34 -0.58
CA LEU A 275 19.83 17.32 -1.14
C LEU A 275 21.18 17.93 -1.50
N ALA A 276 22.25 17.36 -0.96
CA ALA A 276 23.61 17.86 -1.13
C ALA A 276 24.64 16.72 -1.07
N PRO A 277 24.62 15.77 -2.03
CA PRO A 277 25.50 14.60 -2.01
C PRO A 277 26.99 14.95 -2.13
N HIS A 278 27.34 16.14 -2.62
CA HIS A 278 28.73 16.61 -2.69
C HIS A 278 29.40 16.80 -1.32
N LEU A 279 28.61 16.94 -0.24
CA LEU A 279 29.13 17.21 1.10
C LEU A 279 29.97 16.07 1.71
N VAL A 280 29.89 14.85 1.16
CA VAL A 280 30.76 13.75 1.59
C VAL A 280 32.25 14.03 1.33
N ARG A 281 32.58 15.04 0.52
CA ARG A 281 33.95 15.46 0.21
C ARG A 281 34.50 16.53 1.17
N MET A 282 33.68 17.04 2.09
CA MET A 282 34.08 18.11 3.00
C MET A 282 35.07 17.62 4.06
N LYS A 283 36.08 18.43 4.38
CA LYS A 283 37.03 18.14 5.45
C LYS A 283 36.48 18.58 6.80
N LYS A 284 36.67 17.77 7.84
CA LYS A 284 36.25 18.08 9.21
C LYS A 284 36.80 19.42 9.69
N LYS A 285 38.05 19.72 9.36
CA LYS A 285 38.72 20.97 9.72
C LYS A 285 38.04 22.19 9.09
N ASP A 286 37.70 22.12 7.81
CA ASP A 286 37.10 23.25 7.08
C ASP A 286 35.67 23.53 7.57
N LEU A 287 35.02 22.53 8.17
CA LEU A 287 33.74 22.69 8.86
C LEU A 287 33.88 23.32 10.25
N GLY A 288 35.09 23.58 10.75
CA GLY A 288 35.31 24.16 12.08
C GLY A 288 35.23 23.15 13.22
N LEU A 289 35.40 21.85 12.95
CA LEU A 289 35.53 20.84 14.02
C LEU A 289 36.90 20.98 14.73
N PRO A 290 36.99 20.64 16.03
CA PRO A 290 38.24 20.75 16.79
C PRO A 290 39.24 19.67 16.38
N HIS A 291 40.54 19.96 16.63
CA HIS A 291 41.57 18.92 16.64
C HIS A 291 41.28 17.93 17.77
N ILE A 292 41.70 16.68 17.64
CA ILE A 292 41.42 15.61 18.62
C ILE A 292 41.91 15.94 20.05
N ASP A 293 43.01 16.71 20.17
CA ASP A 293 43.55 17.15 21.45
C ASP A 293 42.64 18.15 22.18
N ASP A 294 41.84 18.92 21.44
CA ASP A 294 40.90 19.92 21.96
C ASP A 294 39.46 19.37 22.02
N ALA A 295 39.25 18.13 21.58
CA ALA A 295 37.94 17.51 21.51
C ALA A 295 37.50 16.92 22.86
N THR A 296 36.22 17.10 23.18
CA THR A 296 35.57 16.40 24.29
C THR A 296 35.47 14.90 24.02
N GLU A 297 35.31 14.09 25.07
CA GLU A 297 35.11 12.64 24.92
C GLU A 297 33.88 12.30 24.05
N ARG A 298 32.83 13.12 24.12
CA ARG A 298 31.66 12.96 23.24
C ARG A 298 32.00 13.24 21.78
N GLN A 299 32.76 14.29 21.49
CA GLN A 299 33.18 14.59 20.11
C GLN A 299 34.09 13.50 19.56
N LYS A 300 35.00 12.93 20.37
CA LYS A 300 35.84 11.79 19.96
C LYS A 300 34.98 10.57 19.65
N HIS A 301 34.04 10.22 20.53
CA HIS A 301 33.11 9.10 20.33
C HIS A 301 32.25 9.25 19.07
N ASP A 302 31.75 10.47 18.82
CA ASP A 302 30.90 10.76 17.66
C ASP A 302 31.71 11.06 16.38
N GLU A 303 33.04 11.01 16.46
CA GLU A 303 33.99 11.34 15.40
C GLU A 303 33.88 12.80 14.89
N MET A 304 33.43 13.70 15.76
CA MET A 304 33.26 15.15 15.53
C MET A 304 34.53 15.93 15.90
N CYS A 305 35.68 15.38 15.52
CA CYS A 305 37.00 15.98 15.61
C CYS A 305 37.90 15.43 14.49
N TRP A 306 39.02 16.09 14.22
CA TRP A 306 40.02 15.64 13.25
C TRP A 306 41.39 15.44 13.90
N GLU A 307 42.15 14.50 13.36
CA GLU A 307 43.57 14.28 13.71
C GLU A 307 44.44 14.77 12.55
N ASN A 308 44.09 14.39 11.32
CA ASN A 308 44.75 14.90 10.12
C ASN A 308 43.91 16.00 9.47
N LYS A 309 44.59 17.00 8.89
CA LYS A 309 43.92 18.15 8.25
C LYS A 309 43.04 17.75 7.06
N ASP A 310 43.27 16.57 6.48
CA ASP A 310 42.56 16.04 5.32
C ASP A 310 41.46 15.02 5.70
N ASP A 311 41.19 14.81 6.99
CA ASP A 311 40.13 13.91 7.45
C ASP A 311 38.77 14.39 6.92
N LEU A 312 38.10 13.54 6.14
CA LEU A 312 36.78 13.82 5.60
C LEU A 312 35.71 13.72 6.68
N TYR A 313 34.70 14.58 6.59
CA TYR A 313 33.52 14.52 7.44
C TYR A 313 32.82 13.18 7.24
N ASN A 314 32.45 12.53 8.35
CA ASN A 314 31.89 11.19 8.37
C ASN A 314 32.67 10.15 7.54
N ASN A 315 34.00 10.31 7.42
CA ASN A 315 34.88 9.41 6.67
C ASN A 315 34.47 9.27 5.18
N GLY A 316 33.89 10.34 4.60
CA GLY A 316 33.39 10.33 3.23
C GLY A 316 32.15 9.46 3.02
N GLN A 317 31.46 9.08 4.08
CA GLN A 317 30.23 8.28 4.01
C GLN A 317 28.98 9.17 4.08
N PRO A 318 27.88 8.75 3.41
CA PRO A 318 26.58 9.36 3.47
C PRO A 318 26.12 9.63 4.88
N PHE A 319 25.51 10.79 5.06
CA PHE A 319 24.88 11.17 6.31
C PHE A 319 23.67 12.05 6.05
N LYS A 320 22.85 12.17 7.08
CA LYS A 320 21.89 13.25 7.24
C LYS A 320 22.20 14.04 8.49
N ILE A 321 22.01 15.35 8.44
CA ILE A 321 22.20 16.22 9.59
C ILE A 321 20.99 17.14 9.76
N THR A 322 20.43 17.16 10.97
CA THR A 322 19.18 17.87 11.27
C THR A 322 19.37 18.94 12.34
N ALA A 323 18.84 20.14 12.10
CA ALA A 323 18.59 21.17 13.12
C ALA A 323 17.09 21.28 13.39
N ARG A 324 16.72 21.34 14.67
CA ARG A 324 15.32 21.40 15.14
C ARG A 324 15.23 21.82 16.59
N ASP A 325 14.17 22.52 16.96
CA ASP A 325 13.85 22.80 18.35
C ASP A 325 12.33 22.85 18.64
N LYS A 326 11.90 23.45 19.74
CA LYS A 326 10.50 23.54 20.14
C LYS A 326 9.65 24.55 19.34
N ARG A 327 10.24 25.32 18.42
CA ARG A 327 9.53 26.33 17.60
C ARG A 327 8.73 25.72 16.45
N GLY A 328 8.84 24.41 16.22
CA GLY A 328 8.07 23.72 15.17
C GLY A 328 8.71 23.73 13.79
N VAL A 329 10.00 24.07 13.68
CA VAL A 329 10.76 24.03 12.42
C VAL A 329 11.87 22.99 12.48
N ILE A 330 11.96 22.15 11.44
CA ILE A 330 12.96 21.10 11.28
C ILE A 330 13.64 21.23 9.91
N VAL A 331 14.97 21.30 9.89
CA VAL A 331 15.77 21.46 8.67
C VAL A 331 16.81 20.35 8.58
N THR A 332 16.73 19.54 7.52
CA THR A 332 17.64 18.42 7.30
C THR A 332 18.39 18.53 5.98
N ILE A 333 19.71 18.29 6.02
CA ILE A 333 20.54 18.12 4.84
C ILE A 333 20.79 16.62 4.62
N LEU A 334 20.61 16.15 3.39
CA LEU A 334 20.89 14.78 2.98
C LEU A 334 22.14 14.76 2.08
N ALA A 335 23.23 14.17 2.57
CA ALA A 335 24.48 14.00 1.83
C ALA A 335 24.52 12.67 1.04
N ASP A 336 23.41 12.37 0.36
CA ASP A 336 23.21 11.25 -0.55
C ASP A 336 21.95 11.53 -1.40
N ASN A 337 21.86 10.91 -2.57
CA ASN A 337 20.69 11.00 -3.44
C ASN A 337 19.91 9.68 -3.55
N TYR A 338 20.27 8.61 -2.82
CA TYR A 338 19.42 7.43 -2.79
C TYR A 338 18.00 7.74 -2.26
N PHE A 339 16.98 7.40 -3.06
CA PHE A 339 15.57 7.76 -2.83
C PHE A 339 15.03 7.39 -1.45
N GLY A 340 15.50 6.27 -0.88
CA GLY A 340 15.09 5.83 0.45
C GLY A 340 15.39 6.83 1.57
N TYR A 341 16.43 7.67 1.43
CA TYR A 341 16.69 8.76 2.40
C TYR A 341 15.62 9.84 2.33
N CYS A 342 15.19 10.22 1.12
CA CYS A 342 14.15 11.24 0.92
C CYS A 342 12.83 10.80 1.57
N LYS A 343 12.40 9.56 1.29
CA LYS A 343 11.20 8.96 1.91
C LYS A 343 11.27 8.98 3.44
N LYS A 344 12.38 8.49 4.01
CA LYS A 344 12.54 8.37 5.46
C LYS A 344 12.79 9.71 6.15
N GLU A 345 13.17 10.75 5.42
CA GLU A 345 13.26 12.09 5.97
C GLU A 345 11.89 12.73 6.12
N VAL A 346 10.98 12.57 5.15
CA VAL A 346 9.56 12.95 5.35
C VAL A 346 8.98 12.26 6.58
N LYS A 347 9.24 10.95 6.75
CA LYS A 347 8.87 10.20 7.97
C LYS A 347 9.45 10.84 9.24
N THR A 348 10.72 11.23 9.22
CA THR A 348 11.39 11.84 10.39
C THR A 348 10.74 13.17 10.76
N GLN A 349 10.41 14.01 9.77
CA GLN A 349 9.77 15.30 10.00
C GLN A 349 8.32 15.16 10.46
N LEU A 350 7.58 14.16 9.95
CA LEU A 350 6.27 13.79 10.47
C LEU A 350 6.35 13.36 11.95
N SER A 351 7.31 12.51 12.30
CA SER A 351 7.53 12.06 13.68
C SER A 351 7.86 13.23 14.62
N TYR A 352 8.69 14.16 14.18
CA TYR A 352 8.94 15.41 14.90
C TYR A 352 7.65 16.23 15.10
N SER A 353 6.85 16.35 14.05
CA SER A 353 5.61 17.11 14.06
C SER A 353 4.55 16.50 14.99
N THR A 354 4.36 15.18 14.96
CA THR A 354 3.42 14.47 15.86
C THR A 354 3.84 14.61 17.32
N ASN A 355 5.15 14.52 17.60
CA ASN A 355 5.70 14.70 18.95
C ASN A 355 5.42 16.09 19.53
N LEU A 356 5.50 17.16 18.73
CA LEU A 356 5.18 18.52 19.19
C LEU A 356 3.68 18.80 19.22
N PHE A 357 2.91 18.18 18.32
CA PHE A 357 1.45 18.33 18.27
C PHE A 357 0.75 17.67 19.47
N GLY A 358 1.30 16.55 19.95
CA GLY A 358 0.93 15.91 21.22
C GLY A 358 -0.34 15.05 21.21
N LEU A 359 -1.16 15.11 20.16
CA LEU A 359 -2.37 14.30 20.02
C LEU A 359 -2.18 13.07 19.11
N ALA A 360 -1.26 13.16 18.16
CA ALA A 360 -1.05 12.15 17.11
C ALA A 360 0.26 11.38 17.30
N GLU A 361 0.36 10.23 16.65
CA GLU A 361 1.56 9.40 16.59
C GLU A 361 1.98 9.20 15.12
N GLU A 362 3.29 9.13 14.89
CA GLU A 362 3.85 8.64 13.62
C GLU A 362 4.36 7.22 13.88
N GLU A 363 3.96 6.27 13.04
CA GLU A 363 4.24 4.85 13.25
C GLU A 363 4.90 4.21 12.03
N HIS A 364 5.86 3.33 12.31
CA HIS A 364 6.36 2.38 11.32
C HIS A 364 5.52 1.11 11.40
N ALA A 365 4.40 1.10 10.67
CA ALA A 365 3.37 0.09 10.79
C ALA A 365 2.80 -0.32 9.43
N GLY A 366 2.47 -1.60 9.30
CA GLY A 366 1.66 -2.12 8.21
C GLY A 366 0.25 -2.43 8.71
N GLY A 367 -0.73 -2.50 7.80
CA GLY A 367 -2.10 -2.69 8.22
C GLY A 367 -3.05 -3.02 7.10
N ALA A 368 -4.07 -3.81 7.41
CA ALA A 368 -5.08 -4.22 6.45
C ALA A 368 -6.45 -4.35 7.12
N LEU A 369 -7.48 -3.87 6.43
CA LEU A 369 -8.87 -4.18 6.74
C LEU A 369 -9.22 -5.50 6.06
N ALA A 370 -9.40 -6.55 6.85
CA ALA A 370 -9.66 -7.90 6.37
C ALA A 370 -11.14 -8.27 6.51
N PHE A 371 -11.77 -8.62 5.39
CA PHE A 371 -13.15 -9.07 5.31
C PHE A 371 -13.20 -10.60 5.19
N PRO A 372 -13.77 -11.33 6.16
CA PRO A 372 -13.95 -12.77 6.07
C PRO A 372 -14.72 -13.18 4.82
N ARG A 373 -14.28 -14.28 4.21
CA ARG A 373 -14.91 -14.86 3.02
C ARG A 373 -15.27 -16.31 3.22
N HIS A 374 -16.39 -16.69 2.60
CA HIS A 374 -17.04 -17.97 2.80
C HIS A 374 -17.36 -18.63 1.46
N ASN A 375 -17.01 -19.91 1.34
CA ASN A 375 -17.38 -20.72 0.18
C ASN A 375 -18.73 -21.39 0.46
N HIS A 376 -19.78 -20.93 -0.21
CA HIS A 376 -21.13 -21.52 -0.13
C HIS A 376 -21.29 -22.73 -1.05
N GLY A 377 -20.31 -23.01 -1.92
CA GLY A 377 -20.37 -24.11 -2.86
C GLY A 377 -21.28 -23.77 -4.04
N GLU A 378 -22.39 -24.48 -4.18
CA GLU A 378 -23.26 -24.39 -5.36
C GLU A 378 -24.61 -23.72 -5.07
N GLU A 379 -24.96 -23.51 -3.80
CA GLU A 379 -26.24 -22.91 -3.41
C GLU A 379 -26.06 -21.92 -2.25
N PHE A 380 -26.85 -20.84 -2.26
CA PHE A 380 -26.98 -19.87 -1.17
C PHE A 380 -28.45 -19.64 -0.81
N GLY A 381 -28.76 -19.33 0.46
CA GLY A 381 -30.12 -18.96 0.91
C GLY A 381 -30.97 -20.08 1.54
N LYS A 382 -30.46 -21.32 1.65
CA LYS A 382 -31.15 -22.42 2.36
C LYS A 382 -30.85 -22.48 3.87
N ASP A 383 -29.76 -21.88 4.36
CA ASP A 383 -29.41 -21.83 5.79
C ASP A 383 -30.33 -20.84 6.54
N ILE A 384 -30.67 -21.14 7.80
CA ILE A 384 -31.44 -20.26 8.68
C ILE A 384 -30.69 -18.95 8.97
N ARG A 385 -29.34 -18.99 8.99
CA ARG A 385 -28.50 -17.79 9.21
C ARG A 385 -28.61 -16.76 8.09
N THR A 386 -28.93 -17.19 6.86
CA THR A 386 -29.13 -16.30 5.71
C THR A 386 -30.58 -15.84 5.55
N LYS A 387 -31.52 -16.34 6.38
CA LYS A 387 -32.96 -16.04 6.26
C LYS A 387 -33.47 -14.93 7.18
N ASN A 388 -32.77 -14.63 8.27
CA ASN A 388 -33.20 -13.65 9.26
C ASN A 388 -32.15 -12.55 9.40
N THR A 389 -32.29 -11.48 8.63
CA THR A 389 -31.63 -10.21 8.91
C THR A 389 -32.67 -9.16 9.24
N ASP A 390 -32.35 -8.29 10.19
CA ASP A 390 -33.20 -7.13 10.53
C ASP A 390 -33.19 -6.08 9.40
N TYR A 391 -32.18 -6.12 8.52
CA TYR A 391 -32.05 -5.24 7.36
C TYR A 391 -33.03 -5.57 6.25
N LYS A 392 -33.70 -4.54 5.72
CA LYS A 392 -34.68 -4.64 4.64
C LYS A 392 -34.23 -3.89 3.40
N PHE A 393 -34.49 -4.45 2.22
CA PHE A 393 -34.20 -3.79 0.96
C PHE A 393 -34.95 -2.46 0.80
N SER A 394 -36.17 -2.36 1.35
CA SER A 394 -36.91 -1.10 1.39
C SER A 394 -36.17 0.03 2.13
N GLU A 395 -35.48 -0.29 3.23
CA GLU A 395 -34.67 0.68 3.98
C GLU A 395 -33.41 1.09 3.22
N VAL A 396 -32.83 0.16 2.45
CA VAL A 396 -31.69 0.43 1.57
C VAL A 396 -32.11 1.40 0.46
N ILE A 397 -33.27 1.19 -0.16
CA ILE A 397 -33.82 2.10 -1.18
C ILE A 397 -34.10 3.48 -0.56
N GLU A 398 -34.70 3.54 0.62
CA GLU A 398 -35.00 4.82 1.29
C GLU A 398 -33.73 5.64 1.55
N LYS A 399 -32.64 5.00 1.94
CA LYS A 399 -31.37 5.68 2.28
C LYS A 399 -30.47 5.95 1.08
N TYR A 400 -30.49 5.07 0.08
CA TYR A 400 -29.48 5.03 -0.98
C TYR A 400 -30.06 4.92 -2.40
N GLY A 401 -31.37 5.11 -2.59
CA GLY A 401 -32.02 4.99 -3.89
C GLY A 401 -31.46 5.92 -4.97
N ASP A 402 -30.91 7.07 -4.59
CA ASP A 402 -30.37 8.06 -5.53
C ASP A 402 -29.16 7.54 -6.33
N ILE A 403 -28.38 6.60 -5.78
CA ILE A 403 -27.23 5.99 -6.47
C ILE A 403 -27.59 4.71 -7.24
N MET A 404 -28.87 4.32 -7.24
CA MET A 404 -29.33 3.06 -7.81
C MET A 404 -30.36 3.26 -8.92
N ASP A 405 -30.33 2.39 -9.92
CA ASP A 405 -31.38 2.22 -10.92
C ASP A 405 -32.26 1.04 -10.52
N LEU A 406 -33.42 1.36 -9.93
CA LEU A 406 -34.41 0.37 -9.49
C LEU A 406 -35.09 -0.30 -10.69
N GLN A 407 -35.20 -1.63 -10.63
CA GLN A 407 -35.79 -2.46 -11.69
C GLN A 407 -37.20 -2.92 -11.28
N GLU A 408 -38.04 -3.21 -12.28
CA GLU A 408 -39.45 -3.61 -12.06
C GLU A 408 -39.55 -4.92 -11.26
N GLU A 409 -38.56 -5.80 -11.39
CA GLU A 409 -38.49 -7.08 -10.69
C GLU A 409 -38.09 -6.94 -9.20
N GLY A 410 -37.84 -5.72 -8.71
CA GLY A 410 -37.59 -5.45 -7.30
C GLY A 410 -36.16 -5.68 -6.84
N TYR A 411 -35.19 -5.52 -7.76
CA TYR A 411 -33.75 -5.41 -7.48
C TYR A 411 -33.25 -4.05 -8.02
N ALA A 412 -32.01 -3.67 -7.75
CA ALA A 412 -31.44 -2.43 -8.29
C ALA A 412 -30.01 -2.62 -8.79
N ILE A 413 -29.55 -1.73 -9.67
CA ILE A 413 -28.19 -1.71 -10.22
C ILE A 413 -27.53 -0.39 -9.81
N ASP A 414 -26.27 -0.42 -9.40
CA ASP A 414 -25.53 0.82 -9.08
C ASP A 414 -25.28 1.65 -10.36
N LYS A 415 -25.48 2.97 -10.27
CA LYS A 415 -25.33 3.90 -11.39
C LYS A 415 -23.88 4.13 -11.82
N ASN A 416 -22.95 4.07 -10.87
CA ASN A 416 -21.52 4.29 -11.12
C ASN A 416 -20.80 2.98 -11.42
N PHE A 417 -21.28 1.87 -10.85
CA PHE A 417 -20.67 0.55 -10.93
C PHE A 417 -21.69 -0.51 -11.37
N PRO A 418 -22.02 -0.63 -12.67
CA PRO A 418 -23.07 -1.53 -13.17
C PRO A 418 -22.87 -3.03 -12.87
N GLU A 419 -21.70 -3.42 -12.39
CA GLU A 419 -21.37 -4.74 -11.83
C GLU A 419 -22.01 -5.01 -10.47
N ILE A 420 -22.37 -3.98 -9.71
CA ILE A 420 -23.02 -4.08 -8.40
C ILE A 420 -24.53 -4.16 -8.59
N ILE A 421 -25.12 -5.24 -8.07
CA ILE A 421 -26.55 -5.54 -8.15
C ILE A 421 -27.09 -5.70 -6.74
N TYR A 422 -27.98 -4.82 -6.31
CA TYR A 422 -28.65 -4.90 -5.01
C TYR A 422 -29.85 -5.84 -5.09
N VAL A 423 -29.84 -6.89 -4.28
CA VAL A 423 -30.87 -7.94 -4.27
C VAL A 423 -31.65 -7.90 -2.96
N PRO A 424 -32.97 -8.17 -2.97
CA PRO A 424 -33.78 -8.15 -1.75
C PRO A 424 -33.53 -9.37 -0.86
N GLU A 425 -33.78 -9.25 0.44
CA GLU A 425 -33.57 -10.32 1.42
C GLU A 425 -34.66 -11.39 1.41
N THR A 426 -35.87 -11.04 0.94
CA THR A 426 -37.05 -11.91 1.09
C THR A 426 -36.97 -13.14 0.18
N SER A 427 -36.78 -14.31 0.80
CA SER A 427 -36.66 -15.60 0.12
C SER A 427 -35.53 -15.66 -0.91
N LEU A 428 -34.46 -14.87 -0.70
CA LEU A 428 -33.30 -14.86 -1.59
C LEU A 428 -32.65 -16.23 -1.66
N LYS A 429 -32.44 -16.73 -2.87
CA LYS A 429 -31.70 -17.96 -3.15
C LYS A 429 -30.84 -17.77 -4.38
N MET A 430 -29.66 -18.41 -4.36
CA MET A 430 -28.80 -18.49 -5.53
C MET A 430 -28.44 -19.94 -5.80
N ASP A 431 -28.51 -20.35 -7.06
CA ASP A 431 -28.15 -21.69 -7.51
C ASP A 431 -27.15 -21.60 -8.67
N LEU A 432 -26.01 -22.25 -8.51
CA LEU A 432 -24.92 -22.24 -9.47
C LEU A 432 -25.20 -23.15 -10.68
N ASN A 433 -25.94 -24.24 -10.49
CA ASN A 433 -26.22 -25.22 -11.54
C ASN A 433 -27.27 -24.67 -12.51
N ASP A 434 -28.34 -24.07 -11.96
CA ASP A 434 -29.37 -23.40 -12.77
C ASP A 434 -28.93 -21.99 -13.22
N GLN A 435 -27.88 -21.46 -12.58
CA GLN A 435 -27.35 -20.10 -12.72
C GLN A 435 -28.40 -19.03 -12.46
N GLU A 436 -29.10 -19.13 -11.34
CA GLU A 436 -30.23 -18.26 -11.02
C GLU A 436 -30.05 -17.59 -9.66
N VAL A 437 -30.47 -16.33 -9.59
CA VAL A 437 -30.71 -15.59 -8.36
C VAL A 437 -32.21 -15.34 -8.30
N THR A 438 -32.87 -15.83 -7.25
CA THR A 438 -34.33 -15.78 -7.11
C THR A 438 -34.74 -15.19 -5.78
N TRP A 439 -35.86 -14.47 -5.76
CA TRP A 439 -36.45 -13.87 -4.56
C TRP A 439 -37.96 -13.73 -4.73
N LEU A 440 -38.65 -13.33 -3.66
CA LEU A 440 -40.07 -12.99 -3.69
C LEU A 440 -40.25 -11.47 -3.78
N HIS A 441 -41.01 -11.00 -4.76
CA HIS A 441 -41.42 -9.60 -4.88
C HIS A 441 -42.91 -9.52 -5.20
N ASN A 442 -43.68 -8.76 -4.40
CA ASN A 442 -45.13 -8.61 -4.54
C ASN A 442 -45.89 -9.97 -4.66
N GLY A 443 -45.46 -10.96 -3.87
CA GLY A 443 -46.05 -12.30 -3.86
C GLY A 443 -45.72 -13.17 -5.09
N LYS A 444 -44.93 -12.67 -6.04
CA LYS A 444 -44.44 -13.42 -7.20
C LYS A 444 -42.95 -13.73 -7.05
N GLN A 445 -42.55 -14.94 -7.48
CA GLN A 445 -41.15 -15.29 -7.55
C GLN A 445 -40.51 -14.57 -8.75
N GLN A 446 -39.42 -13.85 -8.50
CA GLN A 446 -38.63 -13.15 -9.50
C GLN A 446 -37.28 -13.85 -9.69
N MET A 447 -36.64 -13.59 -10.83
CA MET A 447 -35.39 -14.25 -11.19
C MET A 447 -34.52 -13.36 -12.08
N ILE A 448 -33.21 -13.38 -11.82
CA ILE A 448 -32.16 -12.96 -12.76
C ILE A 448 -31.09 -14.04 -12.86
N LYS A 449 -30.25 -13.96 -13.90
CA LYS A 449 -29.14 -14.89 -14.05
C LYS A 449 -27.97 -14.56 -13.12
N LEU A 450 -27.43 -15.60 -12.49
CA LEU A 450 -26.17 -15.55 -11.75
C LEU A 450 -25.00 -15.49 -12.75
N LYS A 451 -24.21 -14.41 -12.72
CA LYS A 451 -23.15 -14.16 -13.71
C LYS A 451 -21.80 -13.94 -13.04
N PRO A 452 -20.70 -14.37 -13.65
CA PRO A 452 -19.36 -13.99 -13.21
C PRO A 452 -19.12 -12.50 -13.42
N GLY A 453 -18.28 -11.90 -12.56
CA GLY A 453 -17.98 -10.47 -12.61
C GLY A 453 -19.11 -9.55 -12.11
N LYS A 454 -20.21 -10.10 -11.59
CA LYS A 454 -21.26 -9.36 -10.89
C LYS A 454 -21.15 -9.57 -9.38
N ILE A 455 -21.46 -8.52 -8.62
CA ILE A 455 -21.48 -8.50 -7.16
C ILE A 455 -22.92 -8.32 -6.70
N TYR A 456 -23.49 -9.34 -6.09
CA TYR A 456 -24.85 -9.31 -5.57
C TYR A 456 -24.83 -8.85 -4.11
N MET A 457 -25.34 -7.66 -3.86
CA MET A 457 -25.35 -7.00 -2.55
C MET A 457 -26.63 -7.34 -1.80
N HIS A 458 -26.50 -8.07 -0.70
CA HIS A 458 -27.58 -8.29 0.26
C HIS A 458 -27.85 -7.01 1.09
N PRO A 459 -29.07 -6.74 1.59
CA PRO A 459 -29.37 -5.52 2.34
C PRO A 459 -28.55 -5.33 3.63
N SER A 460 -27.97 -6.41 4.17
CA SER A 460 -27.04 -6.36 5.30
C SER A 460 -25.62 -5.93 4.93
N GLY A 461 -25.34 -5.61 3.66
CA GLY A 461 -24.01 -5.34 3.11
C GLY A 461 -23.20 -6.59 2.76
N TYR A 462 -23.73 -7.79 3.00
CA TYR A 462 -23.06 -9.05 2.66
C TYR A 462 -22.97 -9.19 1.13
N ARG A 463 -21.74 -9.38 0.62
CA ARG A 463 -21.49 -9.46 -0.83
C ARG A 463 -21.52 -10.92 -1.26
N ILE A 464 -22.09 -11.20 -2.42
CA ILE A 464 -22.15 -12.55 -2.97
C ILE A 464 -21.70 -12.50 -4.43
N ALA A 465 -20.81 -13.42 -4.82
CA ALA A 465 -20.24 -13.47 -6.16
C ALA A 465 -20.09 -14.91 -6.67
N MET A 466 -20.19 -15.08 -7.99
CA MET A 466 -19.85 -16.32 -8.68
C MET A 466 -18.37 -16.29 -9.10
N GLU A 467 -17.56 -17.17 -8.52
CA GLU A 467 -16.11 -17.20 -8.73
C GLU A 467 -15.63 -18.54 -9.27
N LYS A 468 -14.66 -18.48 -10.18
CA LYS A 468 -13.98 -19.68 -10.70
C LYS A 468 -12.96 -20.16 -9.68
N HIS A 469 -12.86 -21.48 -9.53
CA HIS A 469 -11.81 -22.06 -8.70
C HIS A 469 -10.42 -21.83 -9.35
N PRO A 470 -9.40 -21.33 -8.62
CA PRO A 470 -8.14 -20.89 -9.23
C PRO A 470 -7.40 -21.97 -10.03
N LYS A 471 -7.45 -23.23 -9.57
CA LYS A 471 -6.79 -24.37 -10.22
C LYS A 471 -7.74 -25.49 -10.67
N ALA A 472 -9.04 -25.24 -10.75
CA ALA A 472 -10.02 -26.27 -11.14
C ALA A 472 -11.08 -25.70 -12.10
N PRO A 473 -11.65 -26.50 -13.00
CA PRO A 473 -12.68 -26.02 -13.93
C PRO A 473 -14.06 -25.78 -13.25
N SER A 474 -14.16 -25.89 -11.92
CA SER A 474 -15.39 -25.63 -11.17
C SER A 474 -15.57 -24.16 -10.84
N TRP A 475 -16.82 -23.78 -10.65
CA TRP A 475 -17.24 -22.50 -10.09
C TRP A 475 -17.78 -22.71 -8.67
N ARG A 476 -17.91 -21.61 -7.92
CA ARG A 476 -18.46 -21.58 -6.57
C ARG A 476 -19.14 -20.24 -6.30
N ILE A 477 -20.12 -20.26 -5.42
CA ILE A 477 -20.69 -19.05 -4.82
C ILE A 477 -19.82 -18.69 -3.61
N VAL A 478 -19.26 -17.48 -3.63
CA VAL A 478 -18.46 -16.93 -2.54
C VAL A 478 -19.22 -15.78 -1.93
N GLY A 479 -19.24 -15.73 -0.61
CA GLY A 479 -19.77 -14.60 0.13
C GLY A 479 -18.70 -13.89 0.94
N THR A 480 -18.82 -12.58 1.07
CA THR A 480 -17.89 -11.71 1.82
C THR A 480 -18.68 -10.93 2.87
N ASP A 481 -18.22 -11.00 4.12
CA ASP A 481 -18.82 -10.27 5.23
C ASP A 481 -18.76 -8.75 5.01
N ALA A 482 -19.79 -8.04 5.48
CA ALA A 482 -19.89 -6.58 5.35
C ALA A 482 -18.96 -5.83 6.31
N GLU A 483 -18.72 -6.40 7.50
CA GLU A 483 -17.88 -5.82 8.53
C GLU A 483 -16.53 -6.54 8.59
N GLY A 484 -15.46 -5.81 8.30
CA GLY A 484 -14.10 -6.31 8.39
C GLY A 484 -13.50 -6.18 9.79
N THR A 485 -12.33 -6.79 9.98
CA THR A 485 -11.45 -6.54 11.12
C THR A 485 -10.25 -5.74 10.65
N PHE A 486 -10.03 -4.59 11.28
CA PHE A 486 -8.84 -3.82 11.00
C PHE A 486 -7.65 -4.36 11.80
N CYS A 487 -6.65 -4.87 11.07
CA CYS A 487 -5.42 -5.42 11.63
C CYS A 487 -4.28 -4.41 11.49
N HIS A 488 -3.77 -3.91 12.61
CA HIS A 488 -2.64 -2.99 12.68
C HIS A 488 -1.39 -3.70 13.21
N LYS A 489 -0.25 -3.56 12.51
CA LYS A 489 1.02 -4.25 12.80
C LYS A 489 2.18 -3.24 12.93
N PRO A 490 2.33 -2.60 14.10
CA PRO A 490 3.37 -1.61 14.35
C PRO A 490 4.71 -2.22 14.74
N SER A 491 5.75 -1.38 14.81
CA SER A 491 7.03 -1.65 15.50
C SER A 491 7.69 -2.99 15.12
N THR A 492 7.57 -3.37 13.85
CA THR A 492 8.06 -4.64 13.35
C THR A 492 9.45 -4.47 12.73
N VAL A 493 10.44 -5.18 13.26
CA VAL A 493 11.81 -5.18 12.72
C VAL A 493 11.86 -5.74 11.30
N SER A 494 12.90 -5.38 10.53
CA SER A 494 13.13 -5.95 9.19
C SER A 494 13.18 -7.47 9.26
N GLY A 495 12.48 -8.16 8.35
CA GLY A 495 12.29 -9.61 8.38
C GLY A 495 11.14 -10.10 9.25
N GLY A 496 10.54 -9.25 10.11
CA GLY A 496 9.35 -9.59 10.91
C GLY A 496 8.03 -9.59 10.13
N GLY A 497 8.09 -9.34 8.82
CA GLY A 497 6.95 -9.41 7.90
C GLY A 497 5.88 -8.34 8.14
N LYS A 498 6.28 -7.07 8.30
CA LYS A 498 5.35 -5.93 8.47
C LYS A 498 4.30 -5.89 7.36
N SER A 499 4.73 -5.88 6.10
CA SER A 499 3.87 -5.80 4.91
C SER A 499 3.12 -7.11 4.59
N GLU A 500 3.53 -8.24 5.19
CA GLU A 500 2.80 -9.53 5.04
C GLU A 500 1.36 -9.46 5.56
N ILE A 501 1.05 -8.50 6.45
CA ILE A 501 -0.31 -8.30 6.96
C ILE A 501 -1.29 -7.93 5.83
N SER A 502 -0.83 -7.20 4.80
CA SER A 502 -1.64 -6.81 3.63
C SER A 502 -1.41 -7.68 2.39
N LYS A 503 -0.23 -8.33 2.23
CA LYS A 503 0.09 -9.20 1.08
C LYS A 503 -0.95 -10.32 0.86
N ALA A 504 -1.30 -10.62 -0.39
CA ALA A 504 -2.25 -11.69 -0.69
C ALA A 504 -1.71 -13.05 -0.23
N ILE A 505 -2.47 -13.77 0.59
CA ILE A 505 -2.11 -15.14 1.00
C ILE A 505 -2.50 -16.18 -0.06
N ASP A 506 -3.29 -15.79 -1.06
CA ASP A 506 -3.74 -16.68 -2.16
C ASP A 506 -2.55 -17.29 -2.93
N ASP A 507 -1.44 -16.57 -3.09
CA ASP A 507 -0.23 -17.08 -3.75
C ASP A 507 0.47 -18.19 -2.94
N ALA A 508 0.22 -18.25 -1.63
CA ALA A 508 0.73 -19.31 -0.75
C ALA A 508 -0.21 -20.53 -0.66
N VAL A 509 -1.43 -20.45 -1.23
CA VAL A 509 -2.40 -21.56 -1.19
C VAL A 509 -1.98 -22.65 -2.17
N ILE A 510 -1.79 -23.85 -1.63
CA ILE A 510 -1.48 -25.04 -2.42
C ILE A 510 -2.80 -25.71 -2.81
N TYR A 511 -2.98 -26.01 -4.10
CA TYR A 511 -4.13 -26.74 -4.60
C TYR A 511 -3.72 -28.16 -4.96
N GLY A 512 -4.38 -29.15 -4.36
CA GLY A 512 -4.03 -30.55 -4.54
C GLY A 512 -5.22 -31.50 -4.34
N PRO A 513 -5.05 -32.80 -4.64
CA PRO A 513 -6.10 -33.78 -4.47
C PRO A 513 -6.47 -33.97 -2.99
N LEU A 514 -7.65 -34.54 -2.72
CA LEU A 514 -7.96 -35.09 -1.40
C LEU A 514 -7.51 -36.55 -1.35
N PHE A 515 -6.65 -36.88 -0.39
CA PHE A 515 -6.16 -38.25 -0.22
C PHE A 515 -7.07 -39.08 0.69
N VAL A 516 -7.30 -40.34 0.29
CA VAL A 516 -7.96 -41.38 1.06
C VAL A 516 -7.07 -42.63 0.99
N ASN A 517 -6.77 -43.23 2.15
CA ASN A 517 -5.88 -44.40 2.22
C ASN A 517 -6.50 -45.62 1.53
N LYS A 518 -7.65 -46.09 2.02
CA LYS A 518 -8.43 -47.19 1.42
C LYS A 518 -9.89 -46.76 1.37
N LEU A 519 -10.45 -46.67 0.16
CA LEU A 519 -11.78 -46.11 -0.04
C LEU A 519 -12.85 -46.92 0.69
N ASP A 520 -12.82 -48.25 0.57
CA ASP A 520 -13.86 -49.12 1.16
C ASP A 520 -13.91 -49.00 2.68
N SER A 521 -12.75 -49.07 3.34
CA SER A 521 -12.66 -48.89 4.81
C SER A 521 -13.08 -47.48 5.25
N ALA A 522 -12.78 -46.45 4.46
CA ALA A 522 -13.23 -45.09 4.75
C ALA A 522 -14.77 -44.97 4.61
N MET A 523 -15.36 -45.65 3.63
CA MET A 523 -16.81 -45.69 3.40
C MET A 523 -17.56 -46.46 4.49
N GLU A 524 -16.98 -47.54 5.03
CA GLU A 524 -17.51 -48.26 6.20
C GLU A 524 -17.54 -47.35 7.43
N LYS A 525 -16.42 -46.69 7.74
CA LYS A 525 -16.35 -45.77 8.87
C LYS A 525 -17.28 -44.56 8.70
N MET A 526 -17.52 -44.13 7.46
CA MET A 526 -18.49 -43.07 7.18
C MET A 526 -19.93 -43.52 7.46
N ASP A 527 -20.30 -44.77 7.17
CA ASP A 527 -21.62 -45.29 7.54
C ASP A 527 -21.83 -45.30 9.05
N GLU A 528 -20.81 -45.69 9.83
CA GLU A 528 -20.87 -45.63 11.30
C GLU A 528 -21.15 -44.20 11.78
N ILE A 529 -20.44 -43.23 11.22
CA ILE A 529 -20.59 -41.81 11.56
C ILE A 529 -21.95 -41.27 11.13
N LEU A 530 -22.45 -41.60 9.94
CA LEU A 530 -23.74 -41.10 9.46
C LEU A 530 -24.92 -41.65 10.24
N ASN A 531 -24.78 -42.87 10.79
CA ASN A 531 -25.81 -43.56 11.57
C ASN A 531 -25.65 -43.42 13.08
N TYR A 532 -24.61 -42.71 13.56
CA TYR A 532 -24.42 -42.43 14.98
C TYR A 532 -25.61 -41.65 15.58
N ASP A 533 -25.97 -41.93 16.84
CA ASP A 533 -27.05 -41.21 17.53
C ASP A 533 -26.55 -39.87 18.09
N TYR A 534 -26.91 -38.79 17.40
CA TYR A 534 -26.53 -37.44 17.77
C TYR A 534 -27.46 -36.77 18.80
N SER A 535 -28.44 -37.47 19.36
CA SER A 535 -29.40 -36.90 20.33
C SER A 535 -28.75 -36.55 21.66
N HIS A 536 -27.73 -37.30 22.08
CA HIS A 536 -27.06 -37.16 23.39
C HIS A 536 -25.77 -36.33 23.36
N ARG A 537 -25.54 -35.55 22.30
CA ARG A 537 -24.27 -34.85 22.11
C ARG A 537 -24.10 -33.60 22.97
N TYR A 538 -25.18 -32.94 23.39
CA TYR A 538 -25.14 -31.69 24.13
C TYR A 538 -25.22 -31.94 25.64
N VAL A 539 -24.55 -31.11 26.43
CA VAL A 539 -24.84 -31.01 27.86
C VAL A 539 -26.22 -30.37 28.09
N ASP A 540 -26.86 -30.67 29.21
CA ASP A 540 -28.28 -30.34 29.47
C ASP A 540 -28.65 -28.86 29.21
N GLU A 541 -27.76 -27.92 29.56
CA GLU A 541 -27.97 -26.48 29.35
C GLU A 541 -28.13 -26.09 27.87
N PHE A 542 -27.48 -26.83 26.97
CA PHE A 542 -27.52 -26.60 25.53
C PHE A 542 -28.36 -27.63 24.77
N ALA A 543 -28.99 -28.58 25.47
CA ALA A 543 -29.73 -29.67 24.88
C ALA A 543 -31.03 -29.15 24.22
N PRO A 544 -31.20 -29.37 22.90
CA PRO A 544 -32.46 -29.04 22.23
C PRO A 544 -33.57 -29.99 22.70
N ASP A 545 -34.81 -29.50 22.75
CA ASP A 545 -35.97 -30.36 22.93
C ASP A 545 -36.22 -31.20 21.65
N TYR A 546 -35.95 -32.50 21.75
CA TYR A 546 -36.17 -33.46 20.66
C TYR A 546 -37.51 -34.20 20.77
N SER A 547 -38.38 -33.85 21.73
CA SER A 547 -39.66 -34.55 21.97
C SER A 547 -40.63 -34.48 20.78
N GLY A 548 -40.51 -33.44 19.94
CA GLY A 548 -41.32 -33.26 18.72
C GLY A 548 -40.54 -33.33 17.40
N THR A 549 -39.20 -33.36 17.40
CA THR A 549 -38.40 -33.38 16.18
C THR A 549 -37.04 -34.06 16.42
N PRO A 550 -36.68 -35.12 15.69
CA PRO A 550 -35.41 -35.80 15.90
C PRO A 550 -34.21 -34.92 15.50
N PRO A 551 -33.00 -35.23 16.00
CA PRO A 551 -31.79 -34.54 15.58
C PRO A 551 -31.62 -34.61 14.06
N ARG A 552 -31.37 -33.46 13.42
CA ARG A 552 -31.09 -33.40 11.98
C ARG A 552 -29.91 -34.34 11.64
N SER A 553 -30.10 -35.21 10.65
CA SER A 553 -29.02 -36.04 10.08
C SER A 553 -27.86 -35.18 9.58
N PRO A 554 -26.59 -35.66 9.61
CA PRO A 554 -25.46 -34.95 9.02
C PRO A 554 -25.70 -34.52 7.56
N LEU A 555 -26.32 -35.37 6.73
CA LEU A 555 -26.57 -35.11 5.31
C LEU A 555 -27.84 -34.30 5.02
N SER A 556 -28.68 -34.01 6.03
CA SER A 556 -29.92 -33.23 5.84
C SER A 556 -29.67 -31.89 5.13
N MET A 557 -30.47 -31.57 4.11
CA MET A 557 -30.36 -30.29 3.37
C MET A 557 -30.66 -29.06 4.24
N GLU A 558 -31.34 -29.25 5.37
CA GLU A 558 -31.58 -28.20 6.37
C GLU A 558 -30.39 -27.98 7.31
N ARG A 559 -29.31 -28.75 7.15
CA ARG A 559 -28.04 -28.55 7.85
C ARG A 559 -26.99 -28.06 6.85
N SER A 560 -26.38 -26.92 7.13
CA SER A 560 -25.26 -26.42 6.34
C SER A 560 -23.96 -27.17 6.62
N LEU A 561 -23.01 -27.07 5.69
CA LEU A 561 -21.67 -27.63 5.82
C LEU A 561 -20.98 -27.11 7.09
N GLY A 562 -21.02 -25.80 7.33
CA GLY A 562 -20.43 -25.19 8.53
C GLY A 562 -21.05 -25.72 9.83
N SER A 563 -22.36 -25.99 9.86
CA SER A 563 -23.00 -26.63 11.01
C SER A 563 -22.54 -28.08 11.22
N MET A 564 -22.26 -28.83 10.14
CA MET A 564 -21.70 -30.17 10.24
C MET A 564 -20.24 -30.15 10.71
N ILE A 565 -19.43 -29.18 10.25
CA ILE A 565 -18.08 -28.95 10.75
C ILE A 565 -18.10 -28.70 12.25
N LYS A 566 -18.99 -27.82 12.73
CA LYS A 566 -19.17 -27.55 14.17
C LYS A 566 -19.56 -28.81 14.94
N MET A 567 -20.40 -29.67 14.38
CA MET A 567 -20.77 -30.92 15.02
C MET A 567 -19.58 -31.89 15.16
N PHE A 568 -18.62 -31.85 14.22
CA PHE A 568 -17.43 -32.72 14.24
C PHE A 568 -16.18 -32.05 14.83
N THR A 569 -16.35 -30.90 15.48
CA THR A 569 -15.29 -30.17 16.18
C THR A 569 -15.56 -30.25 17.68
N PRO A 570 -14.67 -30.84 18.49
CA PRO A 570 -14.87 -30.93 19.94
C PRO A 570 -15.18 -29.57 20.58
N SER A 571 -16.05 -29.58 21.59
CA SER A 571 -16.45 -28.37 22.31
C SER A 571 -16.69 -28.72 23.77
N GLU A 572 -15.79 -28.31 24.66
CA GLU A 572 -15.93 -28.55 26.11
C GLU A 572 -17.13 -27.84 26.71
N GLU A 573 -17.48 -26.66 26.18
CA GLU A 573 -18.63 -25.86 26.63
C GLU A 573 -19.98 -26.52 26.28
N LYS A 574 -20.11 -27.08 25.07
CA LYS A 574 -21.43 -27.43 24.49
C LYS A 574 -21.68 -28.92 24.47
N PHE A 575 -20.63 -29.74 24.34
CA PHE A 575 -20.78 -31.17 24.12
C PHE A 575 -20.44 -31.99 25.37
N THR A 576 -21.08 -33.15 25.49
CA THR A 576 -20.78 -34.11 26.55
C THR A 576 -19.35 -34.63 26.41
N SER A 577 -18.73 -34.99 27.55
CA SER A 577 -17.37 -35.55 27.54
C SER A 577 -17.28 -36.82 26.70
N GLU A 578 -18.30 -37.68 26.77
CA GLU A 578 -18.40 -38.90 25.96
C GLU A 578 -18.39 -38.59 24.46
N TYR A 579 -19.17 -37.60 24.02
CA TYR A 579 -19.22 -37.20 22.62
C TYR A 579 -17.89 -36.61 22.13
N ASN A 580 -17.25 -35.77 22.95
CA ASN A 580 -15.92 -35.22 22.62
C ASN A 580 -14.88 -36.34 22.49
N SER A 581 -14.84 -37.30 23.42
CA SER A 581 -13.94 -38.45 23.31
C SER A 581 -14.22 -39.31 22.07
N TRP A 582 -15.49 -39.52 21.71
CA TRP A 582 -15.84 -40.20 20.46
C TRP A 582 -15.34 -39.43 19.22
N LEU A 583 -15.53 -38.10 19.17
CA LEU A 583 -15.06 -37.26 18.08
C LEU A 583 -13.53 -37.31 17.88
N GLU A 584 -12.77 -37.43 18.97
CA GLU A 584 -11.30 -37.56 18.94
C GLU A 584 -10.85 -38.90 18.33
N THR A 585 -11.67 -39.95 18.39
CA THR A 585 -11.37 -41.24 17.73
C THR A 585 -11.53 -41.21 16.22
N ILE A 586 -12.17 -40.17 15.67
CA ILE A 586 -12.41 -40.03 14.23
C ILE A 586 -11.18 -39.39 13.58
N PRO A 587 -10.49 -40.09 12.65
CA PRO A 587 -9.35 -39.52 11.96
C PRO A 587 -9.73 -38.29 11.13
N GLU A 588 -8.84 -37.29 11.06
CA GLU A 588 -9.06 -36.06 10.29
C GLU A 588 -9.32 -36.32 8.80
N SER A 589 -8.72 -37.36 8.22
CA SER A 589 -8.99 -37.78 6.84
C SER A 589 -10.45 -38.24 6.64
N ILE A 590 -11.05 -38.87 7.64
CA ILE A 590 -12.47 -39.29 7.61
C ILE A 590 -13.39 -38.09 7.81
N LYS A 591 -13.08 -37.17 8.73
CA LYS A 591 -13.83 -35.89 8.86
C LYS A 591 -13.79 -35.11 7.55
N ALA A 592 -12.61 -35.02 6.92
CA ALA A 592 -12.42 -34.39 5.63
C ALA A 592 -13.28 -35.01 4.52
N LEU A 593 -13.37 -36.35 4.47
CA LEU A 593 -14.26 -37.09 3.56
C LEU A 593 -15.74 -36.79 3.85
N ALA A 594 -16.14 -36.80 5.12
CA ALA A 594 -17.51 -36.50 5.53
C ALA A 594 -17.98 -35.11 5.04
N PHE A 595 -17.11 -34.11 5.14
CA PHE A 595 -17.39 -32.76 4.66
C PHE A 595 -17.50 -32.69 3.13
N VAL A 596 -16.65 -33.41 2.39
CA VAL A 596 -16.79 -33.56 0.92
C VAL A 596 -18.15 -34.16 0.58
N ILE A 597 -18.51 -35.28 1.21
CA ILE A 597 -19.77 -35.97 0.94
C ILE A 597 -20.94 -35.03 1.18
N LYS A 598 -20.94 -34.33 2.33
CA LYS A 598 -21.97 -33.35 2.66
C LYS A 598 -22.10 -32.26 1.60
N ARG A 599 -20.98 -31.75 1.09
CA ARG A 599 -20.96 -30.67 0.09
C ARG A 599 -21.62 -31.09 -1.23
N PHE A 600 -21.34 -32.30 -1.69
CA PHE A 600 -21.86 -32.77 -2.99
C PHE A 600 -23.18 -33.52 -2.88
N TYR A 601 -23.58 -33.97 -1.69
CA TYR A 601 -24.78 -34.78 -1.48
C TYR A 601 -26.03 -34.16 -2.12
N ARG A 602 -26.77 -34.99 -2.86
CA ARG A 602 -28.10 -34.66 -3.37
C ARG A 602 -29.16 -35.55 -2.73
N PRO A 603 -30.33 -35.00 -2.36
CA PRO A 603 -31.43 -35.79 -1.81
C PRO A 603 -31.85 -36.96 -2.72
N SER A 604 -31.78 -36.78 -4.04
CA SER A 604 -32.12 -37.80 -5.03
C SER A 604 -31.24 -39.06 -4.95
N TRP A 605 -30.07 -39.00 -4.31
CA TRP A 605 -29.17 -40.14 -4.18
C TRP A 605 -29.59 -41.09 -3.05
N GLY A 606 -30.29 -40.59 -2.03
CA GLY A 606 -30.65 -41.39 -0.84
C GLY A 606 -29.43 -42.10 -0.25
N ASN A 607 -29.51 -43.42 -0.08
CA ASN A 607 -28.42 -44.26 0.45
C ASN A 607 -27.38 -44.68 -0.63
N ASN A 608 -27.59 -44.33 -1.90
CA ASN A 608 -26.68 -44.70 -3.00
C ASN A 608 -25.54 -43.70 -3.22
N TRP A 609 -25.35 -42.74 -2.31
CA TRP A 609 -24.37 -41.66 -2.45
C TRP A 609 -22.92 -42.15 -2.65
N LYS A 610 -22.57 -43.33 -2.12
CA LYS A 610 -21.22 -43.93 -2.21
C LYS A 610 -20.73 -44.11 -3.65
N LYS A 611 -21.63 -44.46 -4.58
CA LYS A 611 -21.27 -44.73 -5.99
C LYS A 611 -20.74 -43.50 -6.73
N HIS A 612 -20.98 -42.30 -6.19
CA HIS A 612 -20.50 -41.05 -6.78
C HIS A 612 -19.07 -40.71 -6.37
N PHE A 613 -18.48 -41.45 -5.42
CA PHE A 613 -17.11 -41.25 -4.95
C PHE A 613 -16.25 -42.44 -5.33
N THR A 614 -15.17 -42.17 -6.05
CA THR A 614 -14.29 -43.22 -6.61
C THR A 614 -12.82 -42.85 -6.42
N VAL A 615 -11.94 -43.78 -6.71
CA VAL A 615 -10.50 -43.59 -6.86
C VAL A 615 -10.07 -44.37 -8.11
N ASP A 616 -9.00 -43.95 -8.77
CA ASP A 616 -8.50 -44.66 -9.94
C ASP A 616 -7.83 -45.98 -9.56
N MET A 617 -7.71 -46.89 -10.53
CA MET A 617 -6.79 -48.02 -10.46
C MET A 617 -5.51 -47.62 -11.19
N VAL A 618 -4.41 -47.46 -10.45
CA VAL A 618 -3.09 -47.11 -10.99
C VAL A 618 -2.20 -48.34 -10.91
N ASP A 619 -1.73 -48.83 -12.05
CA ASP A 619 -0.92 -50.06 -12.17
C ASP A 619 -1.51 -51.29 -11.45
N GLY A 620 -2.84 -51.40 -11.46
CA GLY A 620 -3.56 -52.52 -10.82
C GLY A 620 -3.75 -52.38 -9.31
N VAL A 621 -3.33 -51.25 -8.72
CA VAL A 621 -3.54 -50.93 -7.30
C VAL A 621 -4.53 -49.77 -7.18
N GLN A 622 -5.37 -49.81 -6.15
CA GLN A 622 -6.29 -48.73 -5.84
C GLN A 622 -5.49 -47.46 -5.49
N GLY A 623 -5.71 -46.38 -6.24
CA GLY A 623 -5.12 -45.08 -6.00
C GLY A 623 -5.69 -44.40 -4.75
N HIS A 624 -5.05 -43.30 -4.37
CA HIS A 624 -5.38 -42.59 -3.12
C HIS A 624 -6.13 -41.27 -3.34
N GLU A 625 -6.27 -40.81 -4.58
CA GLU A 625 -6.91 -39.52 -4.87
C GLU A 625 -8.42 -39.69 -5.03
N LEU A 626 -9.18 -39.09 -4.11
CA LEU A 626 -10.63 -39.13 -4.14
C LEU A 626 -11.18 -38.35 -5.34
N LYS A 627 -12.06 -39.00 -6.09
CA LYS A 627 -12.83 -38.44 -7.20
C LYS A 627 -14.30 -38.35 -6.84
N PHE A 628 -14.96 -37.38 -7.46
CA PHE A 628 -16.40 -37.24 -7.46
C PHE A 628 -16.89 -37.31 -8.91
N GLN A 629 -17.75 -38.28 -9.24
CA GLN A 629 -18.25 -38.51 -10.60
C GLN A 629 -17.11 -38.57 -11.65
N ASN A 630 -16.06 -39.33 -11.34
CA ASN A 630 -14.81 -39.47 -12.14
C ASN A 630 -13.99 -38.18 -12.34
N ARG A 631 -14.37 -37.09 -11.69
CA ARG A 631 -13.61 -35.85 -11.66
C ARG A 631 -12.73 -35.79 -10.42
N GLN A 632 -11.47 -35.39 -10.59
CA GLN A 632 -10.55 -35.15 -9.49
C GLN A 632 -11.05 -33.99 -8.60
N LEU A 633 -11.05 -34.22 -7.29
CA LEU A 633 -11.41 -33.20 -6.31
C LEU A 633 -10.18 -32.40 -5.92
N ILE A 634 -10.23 -31.08 -6.13
CA ILE A 634 -9.14 -30.16 -5.79
C ILE A 634 -9.48 -29.44 -4.50
N MET A 635 -8.64 -29.61 -3.48
CA MET A 635 -8.72 -29.00 -2.16
C MET A 635 -7.66 -27.91 -2.00
N SER A 636 -7.88 -27.03 -1.03
CA SER A 636 -6.93 -25.99 -0.64
C SER A 636 -6.14 -26.41 0.60
N TYR A 637 -4.85 -26.13 0.57
CA TYR A 637 -3.92 -26.42 1.64
C TYR A 637 -3.02 -25.20 1.89
N LEU A 638 -2.49 -25.10 3.11
CA LEU A 638 -1.43 -24.15 3.44
C LEU A 638 -0.24 -24.87 4.02
N ARG A 639 0.96 -24.40 3.68
CA ARG A 639 2.20 -24.79 4.34
C ARG A 639 2.32 -24.02 5.65
N VAL A 640 2.55 -24.72 6.75
CA VAL A 640 2.78 -24.12 8.08
C VAL A 640 4.13 -24.60 8.60
N GLY A 641 5.19 -23.93 8.14
CA GLY A 641 6.56 -24.26 8.47
C GLY A 641 7.06 -25.58 7.84
N PHE A 642 8.18 -26.05 8.40
CA PHE A 642 8.87 -27.25 7.98
C PHE A 642 9.02 -28.19 9.19
N ASP A 643 9.24 -29.48 8.94
CA ASP A 643 9.67 -30.41 9.99
C ASP A 643 11.20 -30.32 10.21
N GLN A 644 11.74 -31.22 11.04
CA GLN A 644 13.16 -31.23 11.39
C GLN A 644 14.08 -31.57 10.19
N ASP A 645 13.55 -32.29 9.20
CA ASP A 645 14.28 -32.71 8.00
C ASP A 645 14.09 -31.74 6.83
N GLY A 646 13.33 -30.66 7.04
CA GLY A 646 13.05 -29.64 6.02
C GLY A 646 11.87 -30.00 5.09
N ALA A 647 11.10 -31.04 5.41
CA ALA A 647 9.90 -31.37 4.65
C ALA A 647 8.75 -30.39 4.96
N TRP A 648 7.89 -30.17 3.98
CA TRP A 648 6.78 -29.22 4.12
C TRP A 648 5.69 -29.78 5.04
N ARG A 649 5.26 -28.98 6.02
CA ARG A 649 4.11 -29.30 6.85
C ARG A 649 2.85 -28.71 6.23
N ILE A 650 2.09 -29.54 5.52
CA ILE A 650 0.94 -29.11 4.73
C ILE A 650 -0.36 -29.45 5.48
N TYR A 651 -1.23 -28.45 5.63
CA TYR A 651 -2.50 -28.57 6.33
C TYR A 651 -3.67 -28.23 5.42
N LYS A 652 -4.69 -29.09 5.42
CA LYS A 652 -5.92 -28.88 4.64
C LYS A 652 -6.71 -27.71 5.23
N MET A 653 -7.11 -26.79 4.38
CA MET A 653 -8.01 -25.71 4.76
C MET A 653 -9.46 -26.21 4.83
N ARG A 654 -10.29 -25.54 5.62
CA ARG A 654 -11.73 -25.83 5.66
C ARG A 654 -12.36 -25.61 4.29
N GLN A 655 -13.36 -26.42 3.95
CA GLN A 655 -14.01 -26.36 2.64
C GLN A 655 -14.90 -25.13 2.46
N ASP A 656 -15.37 -24.55 3.57
CA ASP A 656 -16.16 -23.33 3.60
C ASP A 656 -15.30 -22.06 3.79
N TYR A 657 -13.97 -22.20 3.85
CA TYR A 657 -13.05 -21.07 3.92
C TYR A 657 -12.66 -20.60 2.52
N VAL A 658 -12.62 -19.28 2.35
CA VAL A 658 -11.93 -18.58 1.27
C VAL A 658 -11.04 -17.54 1.90
N VAL A 659 -9.90 -17.25 1.27
CA VAL A 659 -8.99 -16.20 1.72
C VAL A 659 -9.74 -14.89 1.86
N ALA A 660 -9.54 -14.24 3.00
CA ALA A 660 -10.15 -12.94 3.31
C ALA A 660 -9.75 -11.92 2.25
N GLU A 661 -10.70 -11.07 1.87
CA GLU A 661 -10.39 -9.92 1.02
C GLU A 661 -9.81 -8.83 1.91
N LYS A 662 -8.66 -8.29 1.50
CA LYS A 662 -7.91 -7.32 2.29
C LYS A 662 -7.81 -6.03 1.54
N LEU A 663 -8.12 -4.93 2.22
CA LEU A 663 -7.78 -3.58 1.78
C LEU A 663 -6.58 -3.13 2.60
N GLN A 664 -5.47 -2.81 1.94
CA GLN A 664 -4.31 -2.25 2.61
C GLN A 664 -4.64 -0.86 3.12
N MET A 665 -4.44 -0.63 4.41
CA MET A 665 -4.71 0.66 5.06
C MET A 665 -3.44 1.35 5.53
N GLU A 666 -2.35 0.61 5.69
CA GLU A 666 -1.04 1.08 6.13
C GLU A 666 0.06 0.22 5.51
N ASP A 667 1.27 0.75 5.38
CA ASP A 667 2.45 -0.04 5.00
C ASP A 667 3.70 0.37 5.75
N ASP A 668 4.13 1.64 5.69
CA ASP A 668 5.44 2.07 6.20
C ASP A 668 5.46 3.40 6.97
N ILE A 669 4.67 4.38 6.56
CA ILE A 669 4.52 5.68 7.24
C ILE A 669 3.04 5.88 7.57
N THR A 670 2.69 5.72 8.85
CA THR A 670 1.32 5.85 9.34
C THR A 670 1.21 7.03 10.27
N ALA A 671 0.21 7.89 10.07
CA ALA A 671 -0.26 8.84 11.08
C ALA A 671 -1.43 8.23 11.84
N SER A 672 -1.48 8.40 13.16
CA SER A 672 -2.57 7.86 13.98
C SER A 672 -2.96 8.77 15.13
N VAL A 673 -4.17 8.56 15.65
CA VAL A 673 -4.72 9.30 16.79
C VAL A 673 -5.58 8.40 17.66
N VAL A 674 -5.49 8.55 18.98
CA VAL A 674 -6.32 7.82 19.94
C VAL A 674 -7.48 8.69 20.39
N VAL A 675 -8.71 8.22 20.16
CA VAL A 675 -9.93 8.98 20.39
C VAL A 675 -10.84 8.22 21.35
N PRO A 676 -11.49 8.89 22.32
CA PRO A 676 -12.53 8.25 23.13
C PRO A 676 -13.67 7.76 22.24
N ALA A 677 -14.01 6.47 22.33
CA ALA A 677 -15.00 5.82 21.48
C ALA A 677 -16.37 6.50 21.53
N LYS A 678 -16.74 7.03 22.71
CA LYS A 678 -18.00 7.75 22.95
C LYS A 678 -18.16 9.06 22.16
N LYS A 679 -17.06 9.61 21.62
CA LYS A 679 -17.12 10.84 20.81
C LYS A 679 -17.31 10.57 19.33
N LEU A 680 -17.10 9.33 18.88
CA LEU A 680 -17.21 8.98 17.47
C LEU A 680 -18.67 8.66 17.11
N ILE A 681 -19.06 9.11 15.92
CA ILE A 681 -20.38 8.85 15.35
C ILE A 681 -20.40 7.39 14.85
N ASN A 682 -21.53 6.69 15.03
CA ASN A 682 -21.74 5.32 14.52
C ASN A 682 -20.78 4.24 15.07
N MET A 683 -20.36 4.35 16.34
CA MET A 683 -19.57 3.30 16.98
C MET A 683 -20.35 1.96 17.04
N PRO A 684 -19.78 0.84 16.57
CA PRO A 684 -20.46 -0.45 16.62
C PRO A 684 -20.82 -0.85 18.05
N ALA A 685 -22.05 -1.33 18.28
CA ALA A 685 -22.50 -1.76 19.61
C ALA A 685 -21.65 -2.88 20.23
N LYS A 686 -20.92 -3.63 19.38
CA LYS A 686 -19.97 -4.67 19.79
C LYS A 686 -18.67 -4.11 20.39
N ASN A 687 -18.33 -2.84 20.12
CA ASN A 687 -17.14 -2.23 20.68
C ASN A 687 -17.33 -2.01 22.19
N LYS A 688 -16.45 -2.59 22.99
CA LYS A 688 -16.45 -2.45 24.45
C LYS A 688 -15.28 -1.59 24.96
N HIS A 689 -14.43 -1.09 24.06
CA HIS A 689 -13.25 -0.32 24.41
C HIS A 689 -13.61 1.16 24.61
N GLU A 690 -13.02 1.79 25.63
CA GLU A 690 -13.25 3.20 25.95
C GLU A 690 -12.62 4.15 24.93
N CYS A 691 -11.52 3.73 24.31
CA CYS A 691 -10.79 4.45 23.28
C CYS A 691 -10.58 3.55 22.06
N VAL A 692 -10.47 4.17 20.89
CA VAL A 692 -10.09 3.52 19.64
C VAL A 692 -8.96 4.29 18.99
N LYS A 693 -8.14 3.59 18.20
CA LYS A 693 -7.07 4.20 17.41
C LYS A 693 -7.56 4.35 15.97
N LEU A 694 -7.50 5.56 15.44
CA LEU A 694 -7.73 5.86 14.04
C LEU A 694 -6.37 6.01 13.37
N VAL A 695 -6.25 5.55 12.12
CA VAL A 695 -5.00 5.55 11.39
C VAL A 695 -5.21 6.04 9.97
N LYS A 696 -4.16 6.58 9.37
CA LYS A 696 -4.11 6.89 7.95
C LYS A 696 -2.70 6.67 7.42
N ASN A 697 -2.60 6.00 6.27
CA ASN A 697 -1.36 5.93 5.53
C ASN A 697 -1.00 7.32 4.99
N CYS A 698 0.22 7.78 5.23
CA CYS A 698 0.71 9.05 4.72
C CYS A 698 1.17 8.97 3.26
N GLU A 699 1.19 7.77 2.67
CA GLU A 699 1.76 7.47 1.35
C GLU A 699 0.69 7.08 0.34
N TYR A 700 0.69 7.72 -0.83
CA TYR A 700 -0.16 7.37 -1.98
C TYR A 700 0.47 6.30 -2.89
N ARG A 701 1.79 6.15 -2.86
CA ARG A 701 2.55 5.11 -3.55
C ARG A 701 3.57 4.51 -2.61
N LEU A 702 3.80 3.20 -2.73
CA LEU A 702 4.65 2.46 -1.80
C LEU A 702 5.97 2.09 -2.48
N PHE A 703 7.08 2.46 -1.85
CA PHE A 703 8.42 2.10 -2.33
C PHE A 703 8.76 0.65 -1.93
N GLN A 704 8.26 -0.30 -2.73
CA GLN A 704 8.42 -1.73 -2.50
C GLN A 704 9.81 -2.25 -2.87
N ARG A 705 10.21 -3.36 -2.23
CA ARG A 705 11.40 -4.13 -2.62
C ARG A 705 10.97 -5.59 -2.86
N PRO A 706 10.66 -5.97 -4.11
CA PRO A 706 10.07 -7.26 -4.41
C PRO A 706 11.13 -8.37 -4.47
N ASP A 707 11.60 -8.79 -3.29
CA ASP A 707 12.67 -9.79 -3.16
C ASP A 707 12.31 -11.13 -3.86
N ASP A 708 11.03 -11.51 -3.88
CA ASP A 708 10.53 -12.75 -4.48
C ASP A 708 10.36 -12.69 -6.02
N ALA A 709 10.25 -11.49 -6.60
CA ALA A 709 10.01 -11.31 -8.04
C ALA A 709 11.22 -11.64 -8.92
N ILE A 710 12.37 -11.95 -8.30
CA ILE A 710 13.51 -12.56 -9.00
C ILE A 710 13.18 -13.97 -9.51
N ILE A 711 12.20 -14.64 -8.89
CA ILE A 711 11.69 -15.95 -9.30
C ILE A 711 10.49 -15.73 -10.22
N LYS A 712 10.70 -15.94 -11.51
CA LYS A 712 9.69 -15.81 -12.57
C LYS A 712 8.40 -16.59 -12.21
N GLY A 713 7.25 -15.94 -12.33
CA GLY A 713 5.92 -16.50 -12.10
C GLY A 713 5.51 -16.62 -10.64
N PHE A 714 6.39 -16.25 -9.70
CA PHE A 714 6.12 -16.39 -8.27
C PHE A 714 5.36 -15.18 -7.72
N ASP A 715 5.93 -13.97 -7.83
CA ASP A 715 5.29 -12.74 -7.34
C ASP A 715 4.43 -12.11 -8.44
N LYS A 716 3.21 -12.64 -8.61
CA LYS A 716 2.30 -12.23 -9.69
C LYS A 716 1.85 -10.78 -9.58
N GLN A 717 1.76 -10.26 -8.35
CA GLN A 717 1.38 -8.88 -8.13
C GLN A 717 2.48 -7.95 -8.65
N THR A 718 3.74 -8.23 -8.30
CA THR A 718 4.88 -7.43 -8.80
C THR A 718 4.99 -7.52 -10.32
N GLU A 719 4.89 -8.72 -10.91
CA GLU A 719 4.98 -8.86 -12.37
C GLU A 719 3.89 -8.06 -13.10
N LEU A 720 2.65 -8.11 -12.59
CA LEU A 720 1.54 -7.32 -13.12
C LEU A 720 1.78 -5.81 -12.95
N GLU A 721 2.13 -5.37 -11.75
CA GLU A 721 2.32 -3.95 -11.43
C GLU A 721 3.50 -3.34 -12.18
N MET A 722 4.62 -4.05 -12.26
CA MET A 722 5.79 -3.61 -13.01
C MET A 722 5.53 -3.59 -14.52
N ALA A 723 4.65 -4.43 -15.06
CA ALA A 723 4.28 -4.40 -16.48
C ALA A 723 3.38 -3.19 -16.85
N MET A 724 2.72 -2.56 -15.87
CA MET A 724 1.87 -1.38 -16.10
C MET A 724 2.71 -0.12 -16.40
N PRO A 725 2.15 0.86 -17.13
CA PRO A 725 2.82 2.12 -17.40
C PRO A 725 2.78 3.07 -16.19
N GLY A 726 3.62 4.12 -16.21
CA GLY A 726 3.63 5.20 -15.21
C GLY A 726 4.44 4.92 -13.94
N ASN A 727 5.16 3.81 -13.89
CA ASN A 727 5.98 3.40 -12.75
C ASN A 727 7.21 4.30 -12.55
N PHE A 728 7.57 4.47 -11.27
CA PHE A 728 8.88 4.93 -10.85
C PHE A 728 9.68 3.72 -10.38
N VAL A 729 10.76 3.39 -11.08
CA VAL A 729 11.58 2.21 -10.84
C VAL A 729 12.99 2.63 -10.42
N ALA A 730 13.59 1.90 -9.49
CA ALA A 730 14.99 2.10 -9.09
C ALA A 730 15.68 0.76 -8.86
N ASN A 731 16.98 0.70 -9.15
CA ASN A 731 17.85 -0.47 -8.98
C ASN A 731 17.49 -1.67 -9.87
N PHE A 732 16.98 -1.43 -11.08
CA PHE A 732 16.76 -2.47 -12.09
C PHE A 732 17.72 -2.30 -13.27
N GLN A 733 17.97 -3.40 -13.98
CA GLN A 733 18.76 -3.40 -15.20
C GLN A 733 17.91 -2.81 -16.35
N PRO A 734 18.37 -1.76 -17.05
CA PRO A 734 17.75 -1.35 -18.31
C PRO A 734 18.00 -2.43 -19.37
N LEU A 735 16.94 -2.85 -20.05
CA LEU A 735 16.99 -3.84 -21.14
C LEU A 735 16.75 -3.15 -22.48
N ALA A 736 17.58 -3.49 -23.46
CA ALA A 736 17.40 -3.07 -24.85
C ALA A 736 16.43 -4.02 -25.58
N PRO A 737 15.88 -3.60 -26.75
CA PRO A 737 15.05 -4.47 -27.58
C PRO A 737 15.70 -5.82 -27.93
N GLU A 738 17.03 -5.85 -28.09
CA GLU A 738 17.79 -7.07 -28.37
C GLU A 738 17.78 -8.05 -27.20
N ASP A 739 17.91 -7.55 -25.96
CA ASP A 739 17.86 -8.38 -24.75
C ASP A 739 16.46 -9.00 -24.58
N LEU A 740 15.41 -8.23 -24.88
CA LEU A 740 14.03 -8.72 -24.86
C LEU A 740 13.80 -9.80 -25.93
N LYS A 741 14.39 -9.63 -27.11
CA LYS A 741 14.30 -10.63 -28.18
C LYS A 741 14.93 -11.95 -27.75
N GLU A 742 16.14 -11.92 -27.18
CA GLU A 742 16.81 -13.12 -26.67
C GLU A 742 15.96 -13.82 -25.59
N LEU A 743 15.38 -13.04 -24.66
CA LEU A 743 14.48 -13.57 -23.63
C LEU A 743 13.25 -14.26 -24.23
N THR A 744 12.66 -13.70 -25.29
CA THR A 744 11.48 -14.29 -25.96
C THR A 744 11.81 -15.49 -26.85
N GLU A 745 13.04 -15.60 -27.34
CA GLU A 745 13.50 -16.76 -28.11
C GLU A 745 13.72 -17.99 -27.19
N ASP A 746 14.06 -17.76 -25.92
CA ASP A 746 14.04 -18.79 -24.88
C ASP A 746 12.61 -19.02 -24.34
N GLN A 747 11.78 -19.68 -25.16
CA GLN A 747 10.37 -19.93 -24.86
C GLN A 747 10.16 -20.64 -23.50
N VAL A 748 11.06 -21.54 -23.10
CA VAL A 748 10.93 -22.28 -21.83
C VAL A 748 11.12 -21.36 -20.64
N GLU A 749 12.05 -20.42 -20.72
CA GLU A 749 12.24 -19.41 -19.69
C GLU A 749 11.17 -18.32 -19.72
N PHE A 750 10.65 -17.97 -20.91
CA PHE A 750 9.59 -16.98 -21.07
C PHE A 750 8.24 -17.47 -20.50
N ASP A 751 7.89 -18.74 -20.70
CA ASP A 751 6.67 -19.38 -20.18
C ASP A 751 6.60 -19.43 -18.64
N LYS A 752 7.68 -19.05 -17.94
CA LYS A 752 7.69 -18.94 -16.48
C LYS A 752 7.11 -17.62 -15.95
N TYR A 753 7.10 -16.56 -16.75
CA TYR A 753 6.44 -15.29 -16.37
C TYR A 753 4.91 -15.46 -16.35
N THR A 754 4.20 -14.58 -15.62
CA THR A 754 2.74 -14.68 -15.43
C THR A 754 1.87 -14.32 -16.62
#